data_AF-A0ABD3MID7-F1
#
_entry.id   AF-A0ABD3MID7-F1
#
_cell.length_a   1.000
_cell.length_b   1.000
_cell.length_c   1.000
_cell.angle_alpha   90.00
_cell.angle_beta   90.00
_cell.angle_gamma   90.00
#
_symmetry.space_group_name_H-M   'P 1'
#
loop_
_entity.id
_entity.type
_entity.pdbx_description
1 polymer ?
#
loop_
_entity_poly.entity_id
_entity_poly.type
_entity_poly.pdbx_seq_one_letter_code
_entity_poly.pdbx_strand_id
1 'polypeptide(L)'
;MADSAATAAAADPASTAALSWLEIPPNCDFSIDNIPFGICSFPPPRLHFDDDGYIVNNPVHNDAGYICSQLAPSAPRCCTAIGKYVVDLALLAEAGLLDNLSITTSTTTTTTTTTTTTSSSSSSNTGDGAATASEATDSNDTIIITNFHPRYIFSRPTLNEFMSCSKSIWMAVRNRLICLFLQNEIIRHDVGSCSGSVRLLPDPRLQLNKSLQNQAFHLHSNTQYHLPAKIGDYTDFYSSREHATNVGKMFRGKDNALQPNWLHMPIGYHGRSSSVFPSLAVCNNVGIDGGNDKGDVDMQGATSSCEDRERMSTIRRPCGQIQLDSKDPTKGSIYGPSKLLDFELEVAFFVGGPTNHDDDNNNGGSSSNDADDDGGEGTGRAANENTIGRPLTIQQAKDRIFGYVLMNDWSARDIQKWEYVPLGPFTAKNFATTISPWVVTTMALEPYRCETSAGRKQGCGGSGSDGEREEPTPLEYLRDDEYGSYDVNLSVSIQTSTGSSSSSSSSSSSNTTQICQSNLKNLYWSSVQQLVHHSVTGCPMKAGDLLASGTISGKEPNSFGSMLELSWNCTRDIMLSNGEHRKFLEDGDAVIIEGSCTTKEGWGRVGFGQCSGRVLPAIPYAYNKASRKEEEEVVEEMMVTKQPQSKYTDFEVWGFFRSSCTWRVRIALFAKGIKHEVYYQDARNWQGVPMNSAPFLDFTDSGRCRVRITQSLAIIEFLEAAYPNQGVPLLPSEPVARAKAKEVAEIVLSRTLPFQSMTRVDCMDTIDEDDADDQENLVFAIKNVKVGLAKLESTLLPFHTLSEEAREKPAAETDSTIGGPYAIGTHGPTLADICLVTQLFDARRLGIDISEYPTLKKVNEVCADHIWFGTAVFPDYC
;
A
#
# COMPACT_ATOMS: atom_id res chain seq x y z
N MET A 1 -54.15 -18.55 53.69
CA MET A 1 -52.67 -18.65 53.65
C MET A 1 -52.23 -18.23 52.25
N ALA A 2 -50.97 -17.87 52.07
CA ALA A 2 -50.50 -17.17 50.86
C ALA A 2 -50.23 -18.10 49.67
N ASP A 3 -50.31 -17.51 48.47
CA ASP A 3 -49.79 -18.09 47.23
C ASP A 3 -48.26 -18.18 47.20
N SER A 4 -47.76 -19.17 46.47
CA SER A 4 -46.50 -19.04 45.70
C SER A 4 -46.49 -20.08 44.58
N ALA A 5 -47.18 -19.76 43.47
CA ALA A 5 -47.01 -20.52 42.23
C ALA A 5 -45.60 -20.27 41.70
N ALA A 6 -44.79 -21.33 41.60
CA ALA A 6 -43.42 -21.23 41.07
C ALA A 6 -43.47 -21.00 39.55
N THR A 7 -43.25 -19.75 39.13
CA THR A 7 -43.01 -19.42 37.73
C THR A 7 -41.70 -20.06 37.27
N ALA A 8 -41.78 -20.93 36.26
CA ALA A 8 -40.60 -21.35 35.53
C ALA A 8 -40.04 -20.13 34.78
N ALA A 9 -38.91 -19.59 35.25
CA ALA A 9 -38.22 -18.52 34.55
C ALA A 9 -37.63 -19.06 33.25
N ALA A 10 -38.14 -18.59 32.11
CA ALA A 10 -37.48 -18.78 30.84
C ALA A 10 -36.22 -17.90 30.78
N ALA A 11 -35.07 -18.52 30.61
CA ALA A 11 -33.79 -17.89 30.31
C ALA A 11 -33.13 -18.70 29.18
N ASP A 12 -32.44 -18.11 28.22
CA ASP A 12 -32.07 -16.70 28.05
C ASP A 12 -32.12 -16.36 26.54
N PRO A 13 -32.66 -15.21 26.09
CA PRO A 13 -32.51 -14.80 24.69
C PRO A 13 -31.03 -14.55 24.38
N ALA A 14 -30.54 -15.02 23.23
CA ALA A 14 -29.13 -14.97 22.87
C ALA A 14 -28.56 -13.54 22.93
N SER A 15 -27.37 -13.40 23.52
CA SER A 15 -26.68 -12.12 23.69
C SER A 15 -26.48 -11.40 22.35
N THR A 16 -26.74 -10.09 22.33
CA THR A 16 -26.31 -9.23 21.22
C THR A 16 -24.82 -8.88 21.33
N ALA A 17 -24.24 -8.90 22.53
CA ALA A 17 -22.83 -8.59 22.77
C ALA A 17 -21.93 -9.80 22.45
N ALA A 18 -20.90 -9.57 21.63
CA ALA A 18 -19.85 -10.55 21.31
C ALA A 18 -18.69 -10.47 22.32
N LEU A 19 -18.40 -11.59 22.98
CA LEU A 19 -17.20 -11.77 23.81
C LEU A 19 -16.17 -12.57 23.03
N SER A 20 -14.91 -12.16 23.10
CA SER A 20 -13.78 -12.89 22.50
C SER A 20 -13.13 -13.79 23.54
N TRP A 21 -12.64 -14.97 23.14
CA TRP A 21 -11.76 -15.76 24.01
C TRP A 21 -10.33 -15.21 24.08
N LEU A 22 -10.01 -14.20 23.28
CA LEU A 22 -8.82 -13.37 23.38
C LEU A 22 -9.13 -12.14 24.25
N GLU A 23 -8.17 -11.73 25.07
CA GLU A 23 -8.25 -10.45 25.77
C GLU A 23 -8.20 -9.29 24.78
N ILE A 24 -9.20 -8.40 24.86
CA ILE A 24 -9.32 -7.18 24.04
C ILE A 24 -9.53 -5.99 24.99
N PRO A 25 -8.61 -5.00 25.03
CA PRO A 25 -8.81 -3.79 25.83
C PRO A 25 -10.07 -3.03 25.40
N PRO A 26 -10.85 -2.43 26.33
CA PRO A 26 -12.10 -1.73 25.98
C PRO A 26 -11.94 -0.57 24.97
N ASN A 27 -10.78 0.09 24.98
CA ASN A 27 -10.43 1.17 24.05
C ASN A 27 -9.68 0.68 22.80
N CYS A 28 -9.58 -0.63 22.56
CA CYS A 28 -8.86 -1.17 21.42
C CYS A 28 -9.58 -0.87 20.11
N ASP A 29 -8.85 -0.39 19.09
CA ASP A 29 -9.42 -0.17 17.75
C ASP A 29 -9.88 -1.47 17.10
N PHE A 30 -9.23 -2.60 17.40
CA PHE A 30 -9.44 -3.91 16.78
C PHE A 30 -10.26 -4.85 17.67
N SER A 31 -11.50 -4.48 18.00
CA SER A 31 -12.42 -5.39 18.68
C SER A 31 -12.87 -6.55 17.78
N ILE A 32 -13.51 -7.56 18.37
CA ILE A 32 -14.16 -8.68 17.64
C ILE A 32 -15.25 -8.22 16.66
N ASP A 33 -15.79 -7.01 16.84
CA ASP A 33 -16.74 -6.39 15.91
C ASP A 33 -16.06 -5.57 14.80
N ASN A 34 -14.75 -5.34 14.88
CA ASN A 34 -14.01 -4.68 13.81
C ASN A 34 -13.57 -5.67 12.72
N ILE A 35 -12.62 -6.58 13.02
CA ILE A 35 -12.01 -7.53 12.07
C ILE A 35 -11.67 -6.87 10.71
N PRO A 36 -10.72 -5.90 10.69
CA PRO A 36 -10.30 -5.22 9.47
C PRO A 36 -9.22 -6.02 8.75
N PHE A 37 -9.17 -5.89 7.41
CA PHE A 37 -8.19 -6.61 6.57
C PHE A 37 -6.98 -5.73 6.25
N GLY A 38 -5.81 -6.34 6.10
CA GLY A 38 -4.58 -5.65 5.70
C GLY A 38 -3.59 -6.58 5.02
N ILE A 39 -2.41 -6.05 4.70
CA ILE A 39 -1.25 -6.81 4.21
C ILE A 39 -0.09 -6.63 5.17
N CYS A 40 0.48 -7.75 5.62
CA CYS A 40 1.61 -7.78 6.54
C CYS A 40 2.72 -8.73 6.04
N SER A 41 3.97 -8.36 6.29
CA SER A 41 5.07 -9.32 6.39
C SER A 41 5.39 -9.57 7.86
N PHE A 42 5.87 -10.76 8.15
CA PHE A 42 5.95 -11.31 9.50
C PHE A 42 7.40 -11.72 9.83
N PRO A 43 7.78 -11.75 11.12
CA PRO A 43 9.10 -12.22 11.51
C PRO A 43 9.24 -13.73 11.22
N PRO A 44 10.44 -14.23 10.94
CA PRO A 44 10.66 -15.67 10.84
C PRO A 44 10.25 -16.38 12.15
N PRO A 45 9.69 -17.60 12.08
CA PRO A 45 9.28 -18.33 13.27
C PRO A 45 10.48 -18.57 14.19
N ARG A 46 10.29 -18.32 15.50
CA ARG A 46 11.29 -18.62 16.51
C ARG A 46 11.43 -20.14 16.65
N LEU A 47 12.61 -20.66 16.34
CA LEU A 47 12.95 -22.05 16.65
C LEU A 47 13.03 -22.20 18.17
N HIS A 48 12.24 -23.11 18.72
CA HIS A 48 12.37 -23.54 20.12
C HIS A 48 13.14 -24.84 20.17
N PHE A 49 14.14 -24.90 21.04
CA PHE A 49 14.96 -26.08 21.32
C PHE A 49 14.58 -26.64 22.71
N ASP A 50 14.69 -27.94 22.90
CA ASP A 50 14.57 -28.59 24.23
C ASP A 50 15.91 -28.62 24.98
N ASP A 51 15.88 -29.12 26.22
CA ASP A 51 17.05 -29.25 27.09
C ASP A 51 18.15 -30.17 26.51
N ASP A 52 17.81 -31.03 25.54
CA ASP A 52 18.73 -31.91 24.80
C ASP A 52 19.22 -31.29 23.46
N GLY A 53 18.73 -30.10 23.10
CA GLY A 53 19.16 -29.33 21.92
C GLY A 53 18.42 -29.64 20.61
N TYR A 54 17.29 -30.36 20.64
CA TYR A 54 16.48 -30.64 19.44
C TYR A 54 15.38 -29.61 19.23
N ILE A 55 15.05 -29.32 17.96
CA ILE A 55 14.01 -28.33 17.61
C ILE A 55 12.61 -28.91 17.90
N VAL A 56 12.05 -28.57 19.08
CA VAL A 56 10.72 -29.02 19.54
C VAL A 56 9.58 -28.52 18.65
N ASN A 57 9.75 -27.32 18.08
CA ASN A 57 8.81 -26.70 17.14
C ASN A 57 9.35 -26.72 15.71
N ASN A 58 9.76 -27.90 15.22
CA ASN A 58 10.19 -28.05 13.83
C ASN A 58 8.95 -28.07 12.90
N PRO A 59 8.77 -27.09 11.98
CA PRO A 59 7.58 -27.03 11.11
C PRO A 59 7.42 -28.24 10.17
N VAL A 60 8.46 -29.06 10.02
CA VAL A 60 8.49 -30.26 9.18
C VAL A 60 7.81 -31.47 9.85
N HIS A 61 7.69 -31.50 11.19
CA HIS A 61 7.20 -32.67 11.93
C HIS A 61 6.10 -32.34 12.96
N ASN A 62 4.90 -32.05 12.45
CA ASN A 62 3.64 -32.26 13.17
C ASN A 62 2.84 -33.34 12.42
N ASP A 63 2.29 -34.33 13.15
CA ASP A 63 1.55 -35.48 12.59
C ASP A 63 0.26 -35.13 11.80
N ALA A 64 -0.08 -33.85 11.71
CA ALA A 64 -1.22 -33.34 10.93
C ALA A 64 -0.87 -32.90 9.49
N GLY A 65 0.41 -32.94 9.09
CA GLY A 65 0.80 -32.86 7.67
C GLY A 65 0.66 -31.50 6.96
N TYR A 66 0.58 -30.39 7.70
CA TYR A 66 0.49 -29.03 7.11
C TYR A 66 1.83 -28.60 6.49
N ILE A 67 1.85 -28.41 5.17
CA ILE A 67 3.09 -28.18 4.38
C ILE A 67 3.53 -26.70 4.46
N CYS A 68 4.18 -26.33 5.56
CA CYS A 68 4.72 -24.98 5.78
C CYS A 68 6.09 -24.75 5.08
N SER A 69 6.23 -25.16 3.82
CA SER A 69 7.52 -25.15 3.09
C SER A 69 7.59 -24.22 1.88
N GLN A 70 6.50 -23.51 1.53
CA GLN A 70 6.45 -22.64 0.33
C GLN A 70 6.25 -21.14 0.62
N LEU A 71 5.81 -20.76 1.83
CA LEU A 71 5.65 -19.35 2.20
C LEU A 71 6.94 -18.83 2.85
N ALA A 72 7.70 -18.01 2.12
CA ALA A 72 8.84 -17.30 2.69
C ALA A 72 8.35 -16.35 3.82
N PRO A 73 8.92 -16.38 5.04
CA PRO A 73 8.33 -15.67 6.18
C PRO A 73 8.15 -14.16 5.96
N SER A 74 9.11 -13.53 5.28
CA SER A 74 9.13 -12.12 4.92
C SER A 74 8.20 -11.73 3.75
N ALA A 75 7.56 -12.67 3.08
CA ALA A 75 6.62 -12.37 2.00
C ALA A 75 5.37 -11.66 2.56
N PRO A 76 5.01 -10.46 2.05
CA PRO A 76 3.76 -9.79 2.40
C PRO A 76 2.57 -10.68 2.03
N ARG A 77 1.57 -10.77 2.91
CA ARG A 77 0.36 -11.57 2.70
C ARG A 77 -0.83 -11.07 3.53
N CYS A 78 -2.02 -11.59 3.22
CA CYS A 78 -3.29 -11.15 3.80
C CYS A 78 -3.40 -11.48 5.30
N CYS A 79 -3.87 -10.50 6.07
CA CYS A 79 -4.03 -10.62 7.52
C CYS A 79 -5.28 -9.89 8.03
N THR A 80 -5.69 -10.21 9.27
CA THR A 80 -6.69 -9.46 10.04
C THR A 80 -6.11 -8.99 11.38
N ALA A 81 -6.69 -7.96 11.99
CA ALA A 81 -6.34 -7.54 13.36
C ALA A 81 -7.43 -7.93 14.38
N ILE A 82 -7.01 -8.30 15.61
CA ILE A 82 -7.88 -8.46 16.78
C ILE A 82 -7.08 -8.29 18.10
N GLY A 83 -7.53 -7.38 18.96
CA GLY A 83 -6.86 -7.05 20.22
C GLY A 83 -5.41 -6.58 20.00
N LYS A 84 -4.46 -7.23 20.69
CA LYS A 84 -3.00 -7.00 20.54
C LYS A 84 -2.36 -7.76 19.36
N TYR A 85 -3.14 -8.47 18.54
CA TYR A 85 -2.66 -9.42 17.53
C TYR A 85 -3.03 -9.06 16.09
N VAL A 86 -2.05 -9.23 15.19
CA VAL A 86 -2.26 -9.49 13.77
C VAL A 86 -2.32 -11.00 13.57
N VAL A 87 -3.29 -11.47 12.78
CA VAL A 87 -3.51 -12.89 12.48
C VAL A 87 -3.30 -13.17 10.99
N ASP A 88 -2.40 -14.11 10.68
CA ASP A 88 -2.05 -14.57 9.34
C ASP A 88 -3.19 -15.42 8.72
N LEU A 89 -3.86 -14.88 7.70
CA LEU A 89 -5.00 -15.55 7.06
C LEU A 89 -4.58 -16.70 6.13
N ALA A 90 -3.33 -16.71 5.64
CA ALA A 90 -2.82 -17.82 4.84
C ALA A 90 -2.67 -19.08 5.70
N LEU A 91 -2.15 -18.94 6.93
CA LEU A 91 -2.04 -20.06 7.88
C LEU A 91 -3.41 -20.58 8.36
N LEU A 92 -4.41 -19.70 8.56
CA LEU A 92 -5.78 -20.14 8.84
C LEU A 92 -6.44 -20.84 7.64
N ALA A 93 -6.10 -20.42 6.41
CA ALA A 93 -6.57 -21.07 5.19
C ALA A 93 -5.95 -22.46 4.99
N GLU A 94 -4.64 -22.61 5.19
CA GLU A 94 -3.98 -23.92 5.09
C GLU A 94 -4.50 -24.92 6.13
N ALA A 95 -4.72 -24.46 7.36
CA ALA A 95 -5.38 -25.21 8.43
C ALA A 95 -6.86 -25.57 8.16
N GLY A 96 -7.41 -25.21 7.00
CA GLY A 96 -8.79 -25.51 6.60
C GLY A 96 -9.86 -24.80 7.44
N LEU A 97 -9.47 -23.75 8.19
CA LEU A 97 -10.39 -23.01 9.04
C LEU A 97 -11.23 -22.00 8.25
N LEU A 98 -10.84 -21.69 7.01
CA LEU A 98 -11.56 -20.82 6.07
C LEU A 98 -12.17 -21.57 4.86
N ASP A 99 -12.11 -22.90 4.85
CA ASP A 99 -12.74 -23.75 3.84
C ASP A 99 -14.24 -23.96 4.14
N ASN A 100 -15.02 -24.36 3.12
CA ASN A 100 -16.46 -24.69 3.20
C ASN A 100 -17.35 -23.56 3.79
N LEU A 101 -17.15 -22.33 3.32
CA LEU A 101 -17.98 -21.19 3.71
C LEU A 101 -19.43 -21.34 3.18
N SER A 102 -20.39 -21.06 4.05
CA SER A 102 -21.82 -21.11 3.75
C SER A 102 -22.52 -19.80 4.10
N ILE A 103 -23.47 -19.39 3.27
CA ILE A 103 -24.37 -18.26 3.52
C ILE A 103 -25.77 -18.83 3.72
N THR A 104 -26.43 -18.51 4.84
CA THR A 104 -27.85 -18.83 5.06
C THR A 104 -28.68 -17.57 4.81
N THR A 105 -29.64 -17.65 3.89
CA THR A 105 -30.57 -16.56 3.56
C THR A 105 -31.99 -16.96 3.92
N SER A 106 -32.57 -16.29 4.93
CA SER A 106 -33.97 -16.45 5.33
C SER A 106 -34.86 -15.51 4.52
N THR A 107 -35.73 -16.03 3.64
CA THR A 107 -36.66 -15.22 2.84
C THR A 107 -38.10 -15.31 3.35
N THR A 108 -38.52 -14.35 4.17
CA THR A 108 -39.88 -14.28 4.75
C THR A 108 -40.93 -13.90 3.71
N THR A 109 -41.46 -14.89 2.99
CA THR A 109 -42.38 -14.70 1.87
C THR A 109 -43.82 -14.43 2.34
N THR A 110 -44.15 -13.16 2.57
CA THR A 110 -45.49 -12.73 3.00
C THR A 110 -46.53 -12.85 1.87
N THR A 111 -47.19 -14.01 1.77
CA THR A 111 -48.17 -14.30 0.71
C THR A 111 -49.49 -13.55 0.93
N THR A 112 -49.61 -12.36 0.34
CA THR A 112 -50.81 -11.50 0.46
C THR A 112 -51.95 -12.03 -0.43
N THR A 113 -52.77 -12.93 0.12
CA THR A 113 -53.92 -13.52 -0.58
C THR A 113 -55.00 -12.46 -0.83
N THR A 114 -55.10 -11.98 -2.07
CA THR A 114 -56.03 -10.90 -2.44
C THR A 114 -57.43 -11.46 -2.75
N THR A 115 -58.29 -11.55 -1.74
CA THR A 115 -59.67 -12.01 -1.90
C THR A 115 -60.56 -10.97 -2.59
N THR A 116 -60.85 -11.19 -3.88
CA THR A 116 -61.83 -10.39 -4.64
C THR A 116 -63.26 -10.61 -4.14
N THR A 117 -63.90 -9.55 -3.64
CA THR A 117 -65.26 -9.57 -3.10
C THR A 117 -66.32 -9.41 -4.20
N THR A 118 -66.93 -10.52 -4.62
CA THR A 118 -68.19 -10.51 -5.39
C THR A 118 -69.38 -10.59 -4.45
N SER A 119 -70.44 -9.82 -4.72
CA SER A 119 -71.57 -9.63 -3.80
C SER A 119 -72.85 -10.34 -4.26
N SER A 120 -73.38 -11.21 -3.41
CA SER A 120 -74.76 -11.75 -3.52
C SER A 120 -75.29 -12.21 -2.16
N SER A 121 -76.59 -12.04 -1.94
CA SER A 121 -77.30 -12.26 -0.67
C SER A 121 -77.69 -13.72 -0.38
N SER A 122 -77.63 -14.15 0.89
CA SER A 122 -78.83 -14.52 1.69
C SER A 122 -78.55 -15.24 3.03
N SER A 123 -79.39 -14.97 4.04
CA SER A 123 -79.79 -15.85 5.17
C SER A 123 -78.73 -16.54 6.08
N SER A 124 -78.57 -15.96 7.28
CA SER A 124 -78.58 -16.63 8.61
C SER A 124 -78.01 -18.05 8.82
N ASN A 125 -76.95 -18.16 9.65
CA ASN A 125 -77.07 -18.78 10.98
C ASN A 125 -75.85 -18.51 11.88
N THR A 126 -75.94 -18.92 13.16
CA THR A 126 -74.94 -18.76 14.22
C THR A 126 -73.80 -19.79 14.17
N GLY A 127 -72.57 -19.37 14.51
CA GLY A 127 -71.42 -20.25 14.77
C GLY A 127 -70.21 -19.47 15.30
N ASP A 128 -69.38 -20.09 16.14
CA ASP A 128 -68.23 -19.44 16.77
C ASP A 128 -67.08 -19.12 15.80
N GLY A 129 -66.33 -18.05 16.11
CA GLY A 129 -65.19 -17.62 15.32
C GLY A 129 -63.91 -18.38 15.68
N ALA A 130 -63.40 -19.20 14.75
CA ALA A 130 -62.05 -19.74 14.80
C ALA A 130 -61.18 -19.03 13.75
N ALA A 131 -60.16 -18.28 14.19
CA ALA A 131 -59.19 -17.67 13.29
C ALA A 131 -58.20 -18.74 12.82
N THR A 132 -58.18 -19.03 11.52
CA THR A 132 -57.15 -19.88 10.90
C THR A 132 -55.82 -19.12 10.85
N ALA A 133 -54.84 -19.56 11.63
CA ALA A 133 -53.48 -19.05 11.52
C ALA A 133 -52.88 -19.42 10.15
N SER A 134 -52.28 -18.46 9.48
CA SER A 134 -51.42 -18.71 8.33
C SER A 134 -50.04 -19.18 8.82
N GLU A 135 -49.68 -20.43 8.56
CA GLU A 135 -48.34 -20.92 8.85
C GLU A 135 -47.33 -20.23 7.93
N ALA A 136 -46.39 -19.47 8.51
CA ALA A 136 -45.22 -18.99 7.80
C ALA A 136 -44.22 -20.14 7.65
N THR A 137 -43.93 -20.55 6.43
CA THR A 137 -42.92 -21.57 6.12
C THR A 137 -41.58 -20.91 5.84
N ASP A 138 -40.72 -20.82 6.86
CA ASP A 138 -39.35 -20.32 6.70
C ASP A 138 -38.51 -21.30 5.86
N SER A 139 -38.28 -20.94 4.59
CA SER A 139 -37.30 -21.58 3.72
C SER A 139 -35.93 -20.96 3.96
N ASN A 140 -35.08 -21.68 4.69
CA ASN A 140 -33.67 -21.29 4.92
C ASN A 140 -32.78 -21.91 3.84
N ASP A 141 -32.70 -21.24 2.69
CA ASP A 141 -31.74 -21.62 1.66
C ASP A 141 -30.32 -21.37 2.15
N THR A 142 -29.48 -22.41 2.03
CA THR A 142 -28.07 -22.38 2.46
C THR A 142 -27.18 -22.56 1.24
N ILE A 143 -26.56 -21.47 0.80
CA ILE A 143 -25.66 -21.44 -0.35
C ILE A 143 -24.26 -21.80 0.12
N ILE A 144 -23.70 -22.88 -0.42
CA ILE A 144 -22.30 -23.27 -0.23
C ILE A 144 -21.45 -22.52 -1.27
N ILE A 145 -20.41 -21.82 -0.82
CA ILE A 145 -19.53 -21.06 -1.71
C ILE A 145 -18.51 -22.02 -2.34
N THR A 146 -18.77 -22.47 -3.58
CA THR A 146 -17.89 -23.43 -4.29
C THR A 146 -16.69 -22.77 -4.96
N ASN A 147 -16.81 -21.51 -5.38
CA ASN A 147 -15.82 -20.81 -6.23
C ASN A 147 -14.92 -19.87 -5.41
N PHE A 148 -14.50 -20.29 -4.21
CA PHE A 148 -13.62 -19.53 -3.33
C PHE A 148 -12.38 -20.35 -2.95
N HIS A 149 -11.20 -19.74 -3.07
CA HIS A 149 -9.91 -20.43 -2.92
C HIS A 149 -9.06 -19.73 -1.83
N PRO A 150 -9.36 -19.94 -0.53
CA PRO A 150 -8.76 -19.16 0.55
C PRO A 150 -7.22 -19.28 0.59
N ARG A 151 -6.67 -20.47 0.30
CA ARG A 151 -5.21 -20.70 0.22
C ARG A 151 -4.53 -19.82 -0.85
N TYR A 152 -5.14 -19.70 -2.03
CA TYR A 152 -4.65 -18.81 -3.08
C TYR A 152 -4.83 -17.34 -2.68
N ILE A 153 -6.04 -16.96 -2.27
CA ILE A 153 -6.43 -15.56 -2.01
C ILE A 153 -5.66 -14.94 -0.85
N PHE A 154 -5.48 -15.66 0.26
CA PHE A 154 -4.82 -15.12 1.45
C PHE A 154 -3.29 -15.22 1.40
N SER A 155 -2.71 -16.01 0.49
CA SER A 155 -1.27 -16.00 0.18
C SER A 155 -0.84 -14.89 -0.80
N ARG A 156 -1.75 -14.03 -1.27
CA ARG A 156 -1.41 -12.90 -2.15
C ARG A 156 -0.75 -11.74 -1.36
N PRO A 157 0.19 -11.00 -1.95
CA PRO A 157 0.79 -9.81 -1.34
C PRO A 157 -0.11 -8.55 -1.39
N THR A 158 -1.37 -8.68 -1.78
CA THR A 158 -2.33 -7.58 -1.98
C THR A 158 -3.76 -8.10 -1.84
N LEU A 159 -4.65 -7.32 -1.22
CA LEU A 159 -6.06 -7.70 -1.04
C LEU A 159 -6.87 -7.74 -2.35
N ASN A 160 -6.35 -7.31 -3.50
CA ASN A 160 -7.10 -7.22 -4.77
C ASN A 160 -7.89 -8.49 -5.12
N GLU A 161 -7.33 -9.70 -4.94
CA GLU A 161 -8.03 -10.96 -5.24
C GLU A 161 -9.19 -11.24 -4.26
N PHE A 162 -9.07 -10.82 -3.00
CA PHE A 162 -10.15 -10.89 -2.02
C PHE A 162 -11.20 -9.79 -2.26
N MET A 163 -10.76 -8.58 -2.57
CA MET A 163 -11.62 -7.48 -3.02
C MET A 163 -12.38 -7.86 -4.29
N SER A 164 -11.79 -8.65 -5.20
CA SER A 164 -12.40 -9.17 -6.44
C SER A 164 -13.46 -10.24 -6.20
N CYS A 165 -13.59 -10.77 -4.99
CA CYS A 165 -14.74 -11.59 -4.60
C CYS A 165 -16.00 -10.72 -4.48
N SER A 166 -17.19 -11.34 -4.41
CA SER A 166 -18.44 -10.62 -4.14
C SER A 166 -18.61 -10.31 -2.65
N LYS A 167 -19.46 -9.33 -2.34
CA LYS A 167 -19.78 -8.90 -0.97
C LYS A 167 -20.28 -10.02 -0.06
N SER A 168 -20.98 -11.02 -0.61
CA SER A 168 -21.42 -12.20 0.13
C SER A 168 -20.25 -13.10 0.58
N ILE A 169 -19.17 -13.19 -0.21
CA ILE A 169 -17.93 -13.87 0.19
C ILE A 169 -17.22 -13.08 1.29
N TRP A 170 -17.15 -11.74 1.21
CA TRP A 170 -16.55 -10.92 2.28
C TRP A 170 -17.31 -11.09 3.60
N MET A 171 -18.66 -11.10 3.54
CA MET A 171 -19.53 -11.39 4.69
C MET A 171 -19.28 -12.79 5.26
N ALA A 172 -19.16 -13.81 4.42
CA ALA A 172 -18.92 -15.18 4.87
C ALA A 172 -17.55 -15.33 5.55
N VAL A 173 -16.48 -14.77 4.98
CA VAL A 173 -15.14 -14.74 5.60
C VAL A 173 -15.16 -13.99 6.93
N ARG A 174 -15.81 -12.82 6.99
CA ARG A 174 -15.95 -12.02 8.22
C ARG A 174 -16.66 -12.81 9.32
N ASN A 175 -17.83 -13.37 9.03
CA ASN A 175 -18.60 -14.16 9.99
C ASN A 175 -17.81 -15.40 10.46
N ARG A 176 -17.07 -16.03 9.54
CA ARG A 176 -16.18 -17.15 9.84
C ARG A 176 -15.06 -16.79 10.81
N LEU A 177 -14.40 -15.63 10.60
CA LEU A 177 -13.37 -15.12 11.50
C LEU A 177 -13.95 -14.75 12.88
N ILE A 178 -15.11 -14.10 12.93
CA ILE A 178 -15.82 -13.83 14.19
C ILE A 178 -16.04 -15.14 14.95
N CYS A 179 -16.64 -16.16 14.34
CA CYS A 179 -16.85 -17.48 14.98
C CYS A 179 -15.57 -18.11 15.53
N LEU A 180 -14.41 -17.92 14.87
CA LEU A 180 -13.12 -18.45 15.33
C LEU A 180 -12.53 -17.72 16.54
N PHE A 181 -12.97 -16.48 16.83
CA PHE A 181 -12.55 -15.67 17.99
C PHE A 181 -13.62 -15.60 19.11
N LEU A 182 -14.87 -15.91 18.78
CA LEU A 182 -16.05 -15.76 19.63
C LEU A 182 -16.07 -16.79 20.79
N GLN A 183 -16.51 -16.35 21.98
CA GLN A 183 -16.64 -17.17 23.19
C GLN A 183 -18.09 -17.58 23.52
N ASN A 184 -19.07 -16.73 23.19
CA ASN A 184 -20.49 -16.95 23.45
C ASN A 184 -21.30 -17.02 22.15
N GLU A 185 -22.46 -17.68 22.17
CA GLU A 185 -23.44 -17.50 21.08
C GLU A 185 -23.90 -16.04 21.00
N ILE A 186 -24.03 -15.53 19.78
CA ILE A 186 -24.66 -14.23 19.50
C ILE A 186 -25.67 -14.30 18.36
N ILE A 187 -26.63 -13.37 18.38
CA ILE A 187 -27.43 -13.01 17.21
C ILE A 187 -27.08 -11.57 16.83
N ARG A 188 -26.73 -11.36 15.57
CA ARG A 188 -26.50 -10.03 14.99
C ARG A 188 -27.59 -9.75 13.95
N HIS A 189 -28.30 -8.66 14.13
CA HIS A 189 -29.23 -8.11 13.14
C HIS A 189 -28.47 -7.20 12.16
N ASP A 190 -28.94 -7.11 10.92
CA ASP A 190 -28.54 -6.10 9.93
C ASP A 190 -27.02 -6.01 9.65
N VAL A 191 -26.34 -7.16 9.54
CA VAL A 191 -24.90 -7.24 9.18
C VAL A 191 -24.67 -7.09 7.67
N GLY A 192 -25.16 -5.98 7.12
CA GLY A 192 -25.21 -5.69 5.68
C GLY A 192 -26.65 -5.57 5.17
N SER A 193 -26.79 -5.24 3.87
CA SER A 193 -28.06 -4.84 3.23
C SER A 193 -29.17 -5.92 3.13
N CYS A 194 -28.98 -7.08 3.75
CA CYS A 194 -29.95 -8.17 3.79
C CYS A 194 -30.71 -8.11 5.11
N SER A 195 -32.00 -7.75 5.07
CA SER A 195 -32.86 -7.75 6.27
C SER A 195 -32.99 -9.19 6.80
N GLY A 196 -32.34 -9.46 7.94
CA GLY A 196 -32.18 -10.81 8.46
C GLY A 196 -31.34 -10.84 9.74
N SER A 197 -31.46 -11.92 10.49
CA SER A 197 -30.74 -12.13 11.76
C SER A 197 -29.72 -13.26 11.61
N VAL A 198 -28.44 -12.93 11.70
CA VAL A 198 -27.35 -13.90 11.60
C VAL A 198 -26.99 -14.41 13.00
N ARG A 199 -27.23 -15.69 13.25
CA ARG A 199 -26.81 -16.40 14.46
C ARG A 199 -25.37 -16.91 14.28
N LEU A 200 -24.46 -16.47 15.14
CA LEU A 200 -23.05 -16.88 15.11
C LEU A 200 -22.71 -17.70 16.36
N LEU A 201 -21.99 -18.80 16.14
CA LEU A 201 -21.61 -19.79 17.16
C LEU A 201 -20.08 -19.87 17.27
N PRO A 202 -19.51 -19.99 18.49
CA PRO A 202 -18.09 -20.27 18.68
C PRO A 202 -17.60 -21.50 17.91
N ASP A 203 -16.47 -21.37 17.21
CA ASP A 203 -15.73 -22.49 16.61
C ASP A 203 -14.41 -22.70 17.38
N PRO A 204 -14.35 -23.67 18.31
CA PRO A 204 -13.20 -23.85 19.19
C PRO A 204 -11.95 -24.39 18.49
N ARG A 205 -11.99 -24.71 17.18
CA ARG A 205 -10.84 -25.28 16.46
C ARG A 205 -9.60 -24.39 16.51
N LEU A 206 -9.76 -23.06 16.47
CA LEU A 206 -8.62 -22.15 16.62
C LEU A 206 -8.21 -22.03 18.09
N GLN A 207 -9.17 -21.82 19.00
CA GLN A 207 -8.96 -21.67 20.46
C GLN A 207 -8.19 -22.85 21.09
N LEU A 208 -8.47 -24.07 20.65
CA LEU A 208 -7.84 -25.30 21.14
C LEU A 208 -6.48 -25.59 20.45
N ASN A 209 -6.26 -25.10 19.23
CA ASN A 209 -5.02 -25.35 18.49
C ASN A 209 -3.91 -24.34 18.87
N LYS A 210 -3.22 -24.61 19.97
CA LYS A 210 -2.11 -23.76 20.46
C LYS A 210 -0.91 -23.72 19.51
N SER A 211 -0.63 -24.79 18.76
CA SER A 211 0.45 -24.79 17.76
C SER A 211 0.17 -23.83 16.61
N LEU A 212 -1.10 -23.76 16.14
CA LEU A 212 -1.51 -22.80 15.12
C LEU A 212 -1.60 -21.37 15.65
N GLN A 213 -2.05 -21.16 16.90
CA GLN A 213 -1.99 -19.84 17.55
C GLN A 213 -0.55 -19.29 17.55
N ASN A 214 0.42 -20.09 18.02
CA ASN A 214 1.83 -19.69 18.09
C ASN A 214 2.47 -19.40 16.72
N GLN A 215 1.90 -19.91 15.62
CA GLN A 215 2.39 -19.69 14.26
C GLN A 215 1.68 -18.53 13.54
N ALA A 216 0.37 -18.35 13.76
CA ALA A 216 -0.45 -17.40 13.02
C ALA A 216 -0.73 -16.08 13.76
N PHE A 217 -0.49 -15.99 15.07
CA PHE A 217 -0.71 -14.77 15.86
C PHE A 217 0.61 -14.04 16.09
N HIS A 218 0.67 -12.79 15.65
CA HIS A 218 1.85 -11.93 15.77
C HIS A 218 1.47 -10.63 16.47
N LEU A 219 2.35 -10.09 17.32
CA LEU A 219 2.12 -8.77 17.91
C LEU A 219 2.27 -7.66 16.86
N HIS A 220 1.45 -6.62 16.95
CA HIS A 220 1.52 -5.45 16.07
C HIS A 220 2.95 -4.84 16.03
N SER A 221 3.65 -4.79 17.16
CA SER A 221 5.05 -4.32 17.26
C SER A 221 6.04 -5.12 16.41
N ASN A 222 5.78 -6.42 16.20
CA ASN A 222 6.71 -7.34 15.54
C ASN A 222 6.39 -7.51 14.05
N THR A 223 5.35 -6.83 13.56
CA THR A 223 4.78 -6.98 12.22
C THR A 223 5.13 -5.75 11.36
N GLN A 224 5.33 -5.93 10.06
CA GLN A 224 5.53 -4.84 9.11
C GLN A 224 4.29 -4.71 8.21
N TYR A 225 3.68 -3.52 8.20
CA TYR A 225 2.52 -3.20 7.36
C TYR A 225 2.93 -2.78 5.96
N HIS A 226 2.09 -3.11 4.98
CA HIS A 226 2.24 -2.75 3.57
C HIS A 226 0.99 -2.03 3.05
N LEU A 227 1.02 -1.58 1.80
CA LEU A 227 -0.16 -1.04 1.13
C LEU A 227 -1.21 -2.17 1.00
N PRO A 228 -2.46 -1.98 1.45
CA PRO A 228 -3.44 -3.07 1.53
C PRO A 228 -3.84 -3.64 0.15
N ALA A 229 -3.77 -2.85 -0.92
CA ALA A 229 -4.03 -3.28 -2.29
C ALA A 229 -3.06 -2.61 -3.27
N LYS A 230 -2.83 -3.25 -4.42
CA LYS A 230 -2.29 -2.57 -5.60
C LYS A 230 -3.39 -1.67 -6.15
N ILE A 231 -3.28 -0.38 -5.89
CA ILE A 231 -4.20 0.62 -6.42
C ILE A 231 -4.01 0.69 -7.94
N GLY A 232 -5.11 0.53 -8.69
CA GLY A 232 -5.15 0.84 -10.12
C GLY A 232 -5.22 2.34 -10.28
N ASP A 233 -6.43 2.87 -10.18
CA ASP A 233 -6.71 4.31 -10.22
C ASP A 233 -7.04 4.85 -8.82
N TYR A 234 -6.47 6.01 -8.50
CA TYR A 234 -6.82 6.83 -7.33
C TYR A 234 -7.60 8.06 -7.84
N THR A 235 -8.77 8.33 -7.27
CA THR A 235 -9.56 9.53 -7.56
C THR A 235 -9.96 10.22 -6.26
N ASP A 236 -9.79 11.54 -6.22
CA ASP A 236 -10.13 12.40 -5.08
C ASP A 236 -11.41 13.19 -5.39
N PHE A 237 -12.24 13.39 -4.37
CA PHE A 237 -13.52 14.10 -4.48
C PHE A 237 -13.46 15.44 -3.74
N TYR A 238 -14.58 16.16 -3.69
CA TYR A 238 -14.64 17.44 -3.00
C TYR A 238 -15.94 17.57 -2.18
N SER A 239 -16.25 16.54 -1.40
CA SER A 239 -17.63 16.29 -0.94
C SER A 239 -18.02 16.83 0.43
N SER A 240 -17.13 17.53 1.15
CA SER A 240 -17.50 18.34 2.33
C SER A 240 -17.98 19.72 1.90
N ARG A 241 -19.22 20.07 2.26
CA ARG A 241 -19.81 21.39 1.95
C ARG A 241 -19.10 22.50 2.70
N GLU A 242 -18.83 22.28 3.98
CA GLU A 242 -18.15 23.22 4.85
C GLU A 242 -16.74 23.53 4.33
N HIS A 243 -15.97 22.52 3.92
CA HIS A 243 -14.65 22.72 3.29
C HIS A 243 -14.75 23.51 1.98
N ALA A 244 -15.59 23.07 1.04
CA ALA A 244 -15.80 23.74 -0.24
C ALA A 244 -16.28 25.20 -0.07
N THR A 245 -17.08 25.45 0.96
CA THR A 245 -17.56 26.78 1.34
C THR A 245 -16.47 27.62 2.01
N ASN A 246 -15.61 27.03 2.84
CA ASN A 246 -14.50 27.73 3.50
C ASN A 246 -13.44 28.18 2.48
N VAL A 247 -12.97 27.25 1.64
CA VAL A 247 -12.08 27.56 0.50
C VAL A 247 -12.74 28.58 -0.43
N GLY A 248 -14.04 28.38 -0.74
CA GLY A 248 -14.85 29.35 -1.49
C GLY A 248 -14.81 30.77 -0.91
N LYS A 249 -15.07 30.92 0.39
CA LYS A 249 -15.03 32.22 1.11
C LYS A 249 -13.65 32.89 1.02
N MET A 250 -12.56 32.12 1.01
CA MET A 250 -11.19 32.64 0.92
C MET A 250 -10.80 33.13 -0.47
N PHE A 251 -11.23 32.43 -1.53
CA PHE A 251 -10.80 32.71 -2.91
C PHE A 251 -11.81 33.50 -3.75
N ARG A 252 -13.12 33.40 -3.46
CA ARG A 252 -14.22 34.03 -4.22
C ARG A 252 -15.09 34.99 -3.39
N GLY A 253 -14.83 35.10 -2.09
CA GLY A 253 -15.68 35.86 -1.16
C GLY A 253 -16.91 35.08 -0.69
N LYS A 254 -17.67 35.66 0.25
CA LYS A 254 -18.77 34.97 0.93
C LYS A 254 -19.92 34.60 0.00
N ASP A 255 -20.24 35.49 -0.93
CA ASP A 255 -21.48 35.43 -1.72
C ASP A 255 -21.36 34.48 -2.93
N ASN A 256 -20.13 34.12 -3.32
CA ASN A 256 -19.80 33.22 -4.42
C ASN A 256 -18.97 32.01 -3.93
N ALA A 257 -19.24 31.54 -2.71
CA ALA A 257 -18.42 30.53 -2.04
C ALA A 257 -18.45 29.17 -2.77
N LEU A 258 -19.63 28.56 -2.95
CA LEU A 258 -19.76 27.32 -3.72
C LEU A 258 -19.80 27.64 -5.23
N GLN A 259 -19.24 26.73 -6.05
CA GLN A 259 -19.38 26.81 -7.51
C GLN A 259 -20.76 26.27 -7.94
N PRO A 260 -21.35 26.74 -9.05
CA PRO A 260 -22.72 26.39 -9.45
C PRO A 260 -22.98 24.89 -9.64
N ASN A 261 -21.97 24.08 -9.95
CA ASN A 261 -22.09 22.63 -10.13
C ASN A 261 -22.01 21.84 -8.81
N TRP A 262 -21.50 22.41 -7.72
CA TRP A 262 -21.12 21.66 -6.51
C TRP A 262 -22.32 21.00 -5.80
N LEU A 263 -23.50 21.64 -5.83
CA LEU A 263 -24.75 21.11 -5.28
C LEU A 263 -25.50 20.16 -6.24
N HIS A 264 -24.95 19.89 -7.43
CA HIS A 264 -25.60 19.07 -8.46
C HIS A 264 -24.84 17.78 -8.80
N MET A 265 -23.56 17.68 -8.44
CA MET A 265 -22.73 16.49 -8.63
C MET A 265 -21.58 16.46 -7.60
N PRO A 266 -21.14 15.27 -7.13
CA PRO A 266 -19.92 15.13 -6.35
C PRO A 266 -18.71 15.33 -7.27
N ILE A 267 -18.22 16.57 -7.38
CA ILE A 267 -17.03 16.86 -8.19
C ILE A 267 -15.79 16.17 -7.61
N GLY A 268 -14.88 15.78 -8.49
CA GLY A 268 -13.61 15.13 -8.16
C GLY A 268 -12.62 15.20 -9.32
N TYR A 269 -11.42 14.66 -9.11
CA TYR A 269 -10.31 14.63 -10.06
C TYR A 269 -9.43 13.39 -9.85
N HIS A 270 -8.74 12.95 -10.90
CA HIS A 270 -7.82 11.81 -10.78
C HIS A 270 -6.59 12.22 -9.96
N GLY A 271 -6.35 11.49 -8.86
CA GLY A 271 -5.16 11.62 -8.04
C GLY A 271 -3.98 10.87 -8.66
N ARG A 272 -2.99 10.51 -7.84
CA ARG A 272 -1.79 9.79 -8.31
C ARG A 272 -1.55 8.50 -7.53
N SER A 273 -2.00 7.37 -8.08
CA SER A 273 -1.84 6.03 -7.49
C SER A 273 -0.40 5.70 -7.09
N SER A 274 0.59 6.18 -7.87
CA SER A 274 2.02 5.89 -7.63
C SER A 274 2.65 6.67 -6.46
N SER A 275 1.93 7.61 -5.83
CA SER A 275 2.38 8.35 -4.64
C SER A 275 1.56 8.02 -3.40
N VAL A 276 0.69 7.00 -3.46
CA VAL A 276 -0.04 6.48 -2.30
C VAL A 276 0.80 5.42 -1.58
N PHE A 277 1.03 5.60 -0.28
CA PHE A 277 1.81 4.67 0.56
C PHE A 277 1.13 4.45 1.93
N PRO A 278 1.39 3.32 2.61
CA PRO A 278 0.81 3.05 3.91
C PRO A 278 1.45 3.89 5.03
N SER A 279 0.68 4.10 6.09
CA SER A 279 1.19 4.46 7.41
C SER A 279 1.92 3.25 8.02
N LEU A 280 3.20 3.43 8.34
CA LEU A 280 4.05 2.40 8.99
C LEU A 280 3.87 2.36 10.53
N ALA A 281 3.04 3.24 11.09
CA ALA A 281 2.86 3.35 12.54
C ALA A 281 2.00 2.23 13.13
N VAL A 282 2.51 1.62 14.20
CA VAL A 282 1.74 0.73 15.07
C VAL A 282 0.66 1.55 15.77
N CYS A 283 -0.59 1.08 15.73
CA CYS A 283 -1.68 1.74 16.45
C CYS A 283 -1.43 1.70 17.96
N ASN A 284 -1.49 2.86 18.61
CA ASN A 284 -1.37 2.97 20.08
C ASN A 284 -2.55 2.29 20.81
N ASN A 285 -3.74 2.27 20.20
CA ASN A 285 -4.97 1.71 20.74
C ASN A 285 -5.06 0.18 20.56
N VAL A 286 -4.00 -0.57 20.92
CA VAL A 286 -4.00 -2.05 20.91
C VAL A 286 -3.59 -2.69 22.25
N GLY A 287 -3.41 -1.87 23.31
CA GLY A 287 -3.12 -2.37 24.66
C GLY A 287 -1.69 -2.85 24.88
N ILE A 288 -0.70 -2.20 24.26
CA ILE A 288 0.71 -2.46 24.52
C ILE A 288 1.12 -1.72 25.81
N ASP A 289 0.64 -2.21 26.96
CA ASP A 289 1.09 -1.70 28.26
C ASP A 289 2.57 -2.06 28.48
N GLY A 290 3.37 -1.04 28.80
CA GLY A 290 4.84 -1.16 28.94
C GLY A 290 5.29 -1.80 30.26
N GLY A 291 4.65 -2.87 30.72
CA GLY A 291 4.91 -3.45 32.05
C GLY A 291 4.61 -4.95 32.17
N ASN A 292 5.67 -5.72 32.45
CA ASN A 292 5.69 -7.06 33.10
C ASN A 292 4.37 -7.88 33.10
N ASP A 293 3.95 -8.36 31.93
CA ASP A 293 2.89 -9.37 31.83
C ASP A 293 3.44 -10.75 32.25
N LYS A 294 3.66 -10.94 33.56
CA LYS A 294 4.04 -12.24 34.16
C LYS A 294 2.80 -13.13 34.29
N GLY A 295 2.13 -13.35 33.17
CA GLY A 295 0.75 -13.83 33.08
C GLY A 295 0.55 -15.19 32.42
N ASP A 296 1.28 -15.52 31.34
CA ASP A 296 1.37 -16.89 30.80
C ASP A 296 2.47 -17.03 29.72
N VAL A 297 3.06 -18.22 29.62
CA VAL A 297 4.19 -18.63 28.75
C VAL A 297 5.52 -17.89 29.01
N ASP A 298 6.59 -18.64 29.29
CA ASP A 298 7.88 -18.07 29.71
C ASP A 298 8.67 -17.46 28.52
N MET A 299 8.59 -16.13 28.39
CA MET A 299 9.22 -15.33 27.32
C MET A 299 10.40 -14.47 27.84
N GLN A 300 11.29 -15.08 28.63
CA GLN A 300 12.51 -14.42 29.12
C GLN A 300 13.57 -14.27 28.00
N GLY A 301 13.48 -13.20 27.19
CA GLY A 301 14.42 -12.96 26.10
C GLY A 301 14.10 -11.76 25.20
N ALA A 302 13.80 -10.60 25.78
CA ALA A 302 13.55 -9.37 25.02
C ALA A 302 14.00 -8.12 25.79
N THR A 303 15.29 -7.78 25.68
CA THR A 303 15.80 -6.45 26.07
C THR A 303 15.33 -5.44 25.03
N SER A 304 14.31 -4.65 25.34
CA SER A 304 13.83 -3.58 24.46
C SER A 304 14.90 -2.49 24.30
N SER A 305 15.57 -2.44 23.14
CA SER A 305 16.29 -1.24 22.72
C SER A 305 15.31 -0.10 22.48
N CYS A 306 15.78 1.14 22.56
CA CYS A 306 14.93 2.33 22.47
C CYS A 306 14.43 2.65 21.04
N GLU A 307 14.79 1.85 20.04
CA GLU A 307 14.65 2.15 18.61
C GLU A 307 13.27 1.78 18.03
N ASP A 308 12.53 0.86 18.64
CA ASP A 308 11.23 0.40 18.14
C ASP A 308 10.09 1.45 18.20
N ARG A 309 10.37 2.65 18.72
CA ARG A 309 9.38 3.73 18.90
C ARG A 309 9.20 4.66 17.68
N GLU A 310 10.01 4.52 16.62
CA GLU A 310 10.03 5.50 15.51
C GLU A 310 9.63 4.92 14.14
N ARG A 311 8.90 3.81 14.07
CA ARG A 311 8.27 3.36 12.82
C ARG A 311 7.13 4.30 12.42
N MET A 312 7.42 5.28 11.57
CA MET A 312 6.47 6.24 11.02
C MET A 312 6.83 6.52 9.56
N SER A 313 5.83 6.67 8.70
CA SER A 313 6.07 7.03 7.30
C SER A 313 6.66 8.45 7.20
N THR A 314 7.43 8.73 6.15
CA THR A 314 8.03 10.06 5.97
C THR A 314 7.64 10.65 4.62
N ILE A 315 7.37 11.94 4.60
CA ILE A 315 7.00 12.69 3.39
C ILE A 315 7.98 13.84 3.23
N ARG A 316 8.42 14.13 2.01
CA ARG A 316 9.33 15.24 1.76
C ARG A 316 8.56 16.47 1.34
N ARG A 317 8.81 17.62 1.97
CA ARG A 317 8.29 18.91 1.51
C ARG A 317 8.65 19.10 0.03
N PRO A 318 7.69 19.31 -0.88
CA PRO A 318 7.97 19.44 -2.30
C PRO A 318 8.63 20.78 -2.61
N CYS A 319 9.47 20.78 -3.64
CA CYS A 319 9.87 22.00 -4.35
C CYS A 319 9.08 22.10 -5.65
N GLY A 320 8.64 23.32 -6.01
CA GLY A 320 7.87 23.55 -7.23
C GLY A 320 7.78 25.03 -7.59
N GLN A 321 6.96 25.36 -8.59
CA GLN A 321 6.74 26.75 -8.99
C GLN A 321 5.70 27.43 -8.09
N ILE A 322 6.06 28.60 -7.56
CA ILE A 322 5.24 29.41 -6.66
C ILE A 322 5.14 30.82 -7.25
N GLN A 323 3.92 31.36 -7.35
CA GLN A 323 3.68 32.72 -7.83
C GLN A 323 4.33 33.77 -6.91
N LEU A 324 5.06 34.73 -7.48
CA LEU A 324 5.72 35.79 -6.68
C LEU A 324 4.73 36.81 -6.10
N ASP A 325 3.72 37.18 -6.88
CA ASP A 325 2.71 38.17 -6.49
C ASP A 325 1.37 37.85 -7.19
N SER A 326 0.34 37.51 -6.41
CA SER A 326 -0.98 37.20 -6.96
C SER A 326 -1.81 38.44 -7.35
N LYS A 327 -1.26 39.64 -7.26
CA LYS A 327 -1.86 40.89 -7.75
C LYS A 327 -1.14 41.45 -8.99
N ASP A 328 0.04 40.95 -9.30
CA ASP A 328 0.86 41.43 -10.41
C ASP A 328 1.45 40.25 -11.21
N PRO A 329 0.74 39.76 -12.24
CA PRO A 329 1.17 38.62 -13.03
C PRO A 329 2.46 38.90 -13.83
N THR A 330 2.90 40.16 -13.96
CA THR A 330 4.15 40.49 -14.67
C THR A 330 5.40 40.08 -13.89
N LYS A 331 5.28 39.84 -12.58
CA LYS A 331 6.38 39.35 -11.73
C LYS A 331 6.66 37.86 -11.87
N GLY A 332 5.76 37.08 -12.48
CA GLY A 332 5.96 35.64 -12.72
C GLY A 332 6.02 34.78 -11.46
N SER A 333 6.83 33.71 -11.52
CA SER A 333 6.99 32.70 -10.48
C SER A 333 8.47 32.50 -10.08
N ILE A 334 8.68 31.95 -8.88
CA ILE A 334 9.94 31.37 -8.42
C ILE A 334 9.82 29.85 -8.33
N TYR A 335 10.92 29.13 -8.45
CA TYR A 335 11.01 27.74 -8.02
C TYR A 335 11.63 27.66 -6.63
N GLY A 336 11.06 26.87 -5.74
CA GLY A 336 11.57 26.67 -4.38
C GLY A 336 10.68 25.74 -3.53
N PRO A 337 11.04 25.53 -2.25
CA PRO A 337 10.25 24.70 -1.34
C PRO A 337 8.88 25.31 -1.04
N SER A 338 7.85 24.47 -0.97
CA SER A 338 6.51 24.86 -0.56
C SER A 338 6.51 25.45 0.86
N LYS A 339 6.04 26.70 0.97
CA LYS A 339 5.89 27.46 2.22
C LYS A 339 4.55 27.20 2.90
N LEU A 340 3.59 26.66 2.14
CA LEU A 340 2.22 26.37 2.58
C LEU A 340 1.93 24.86 2.43
N LEU A 341 2.77 24.03 3.06
CA LEU A 341 2.57 22.58 3.13
C LEU A 341 1.49 22.24 4.16
N ASP A 342 0.52 21.46 3.74
CA ASP A 342 -0.73 21.21 4.46
C ASP A 342 -1.07 19.71 4.50
N PHE A 343 -1.93 19.34 5.43
CA PHE A 343 -2.61 18.04 5.44
C PHE A 343 -4.05 18.20 4.92
N GLU A 344 -4.66 17.09 4.51
CA GLU A 344 -6.10 17.02 4.26
C GLU A 344 -6.67 15.82 5.02
N LEU A 345 -7.58 16.08 5.97
CA LEU A 345 -8.25 15.04 6.75
C LEU A 345 -9.27 14.31 5.87
N GLU A 346 -9.00 13.06 5.54
CA GLU A 346 -9.86 12.28 4.65
C GLU A 346 -10.11 10.86 5.13
N VAL A 347 -11.12 10.24 4.51
CA VAL A 347 -11.21 8.79 4.39
C VAL A 347 -11.25 8.45 2.91
N ALA A 348 -10.74 7.27 2.56
CA ALA A 348 -10.89 6.71 1.23
C ALA A 348 -11.48 5.31 1.32
N PHE A 349 -12.17 4.89 0.26
CA PHE A 349 -12.76 3.57 0.17
C PHE A 349 -12.21 2.79 -1.02
N PHE A 350 -12.04 1.49 -0.82
CA PHE A 350 -11.66 0.56 -1.87
C PHE A 350 -12.89 0.04 -2.62
N VAL A 351 -12.82 0.11 -3.95
CA VAL A 351 -13.74 -0.60 -4.83
C VAL A 351 -13.45 -2.10 -4.77
N GLY A 352 -14.51 -2.90 -4.70
CA GLY A 352 -14.49 -4.36 -4.77
C GLY A 352 -15.02 -4.89 -6.10
N GLY A 353 -15.14 -6.21 -6.17
CA GLY A 353 -15.54 -6.98 -7.34
C GLY A 353 -17.06 -7.07 -7.54
N PRO A 354 -17.60 -8.27 -7.83
CA PRO A 354 -18.98 -8.49 -8.23
C PRO A 354 -20.09 -8.08 -7.26
N THR A 355 -21.21 -7.70 -7.86
CA THR A 355 -22.51 -7.60 -7.18
C THR A 355 -23.18 -8.97 -7.12
N ASN A 356 -24.00 -9.22 -6.09
CA ASN A 356 -24.65 -10.54 -5.91
C ASN A 356 -25.92 -10.73 -6.79
N HIS A 357 -26.30 -9.74 -7.61
CA HIS A 357 -27.56 -9.73 -8.35
C HIS A 357 -27.33 -9.90 -9.85
N ASP A 358 -27.84 -11.00 -10.40
CA ASP A 358 -27.94 -11.26 -11.85
C ASP A 358 -29.11 -10.46 -12.46
N ASP A 359 -29.02 -9.12 -12.41
CA ASP A 359 -30.05 -8.19 -12.93
C ASP A 359 -30.03 -8.06 -14.48
N ASP A 360 -29.94 -9.18 -15.18
CA ASP A 360 -29.96 -9.27 -16.65
C ASP A 360 -31.37 -9.03 -17.24
N ASN A 361 -32.34 -8.64 -16.40
CA ASN A 361 -33.78 -8.64 -16.69
C ASN A 361 -34.41 -7.24 -16.82
N ASN A 362 -33.63 -6.15 -16.81
CA ASN A 362 -34.18 -4.79 -16.88
C ASN A 362 -33.48 -3.85 -17.88
N ASN A 363 -33.52 -4.22 -19.17
CA ASN A 363 -33.38 -3.25 -20.25
C ASN A 363 -34.36 -3.54 -21.40
N GLY A 364 -35.59 -3.04 -21.27
CA GLY A 364 -36.64 -3.15 -22.29
C GLY A 364 -36.38 -2.24 -23.50
N GLY A 365 -35.43 -2.61 -24.36
CA GLY A 365 -34.95 -1.74 -25.44
C GLY A 365 -34.50 -2.46 -26.71
N SER A 366 -35.46 -2.85 -27.56
CA SER A 366 -35.31 -3.24 -28.98
C SER A 366 -34.25 -4.29 -29.35
N SER A 367 -34.70 -5.42 -29.90
CA SER A 367 -33.82 -6.27 -30.70
C SER A 367 -33.36 -5.53 -31.97
N SER A 368 -32.05 -5.53 -32.20
CA SER A 368 -31.42 -5.24 -33.48
C SER A 368 -30.42 -6.35 -33.77
N ASN A 369 -30.65 -7.10 -34.84
CA ASN A 369 -29.75 -8.17 -35.26
C ASN A 369 -28.55 -7.56 -35.99
N ASP A 370 -27.42 -7.44 -35.32
CA ASP A 370 -26.12 -7.39 -35.97
C ASP A 370 -25.30 -8.56 -35.42
N ALA A 371 -25.09 -9.56 -36.27
CA ALA A 371 -24.36 -10.77 -35.96
C ALA A 371 -23.05 -10.76 -36.75
N ASP A 372 -21.95 -10.47 -36.07
CA ASP A 372 -20.61 -10.82 -36.54
C ASP A 372 -20.15 -12.11 -35.84
N ASP A 373 -19.67 -13.03 -36.66
CA ASP A 373 -19.30 -14.41 -36.31
C ASP A 373 -17.79 -14.50 -36.09
N ASP A 374 -17.35 -14.84 -34.87
CA ASP A 374 -16.00 -15.36 -34.63
C ASP A 374 -16.02 -16.48 -33.59
N GLY A 375 -15.65 -17.69 -34.03
CA GLY A 375 -15.82 -18.93 -33.29
C GLY A 375 -14.66 -19.27 -32.37
N GLY A 376 -14.59 -18.63 -31.19
CA GLY A 376 -13.62 -18.96 -30.14
C GLY A 376 -14.23 -19.76 -28.98
N GLU A 377 -13.64 -20.92 -28.62
CA GLU A 377 -13.98 -21.67 -27.40
C GLU A 377 -13.48 -20.95 -26.13
N GLY A 378 -14.12 -19.84 -25.78
CA GLY A 378 -13.84 -19.06 -24.58
C GLY A 378 -14.42 -19.70 -23.31
N THR A 379 -13.57 -19.94 -22.31
CA THR A 379 -14.03 -20.37 -20.97
C THR A 379 -14.97 -19.34 -20.35
N GLY A 380 -16.14 -19.77 -19.85
CA GLY A 380 -17.21 -18.88 -19.36
C GLY A 380 -16.76 -17.92 -18.26
N ARG A 381 -16.47 -16.66 -18.62
CA ARG A 381 -15.92 -15.63 -17.73
C ARG A 381 -16.38 -14.22 -18.15
N ALA A 382 -17.64 -13.90 -17.91
CA ALA A 382 -18.21 -12.58 -18.20
C ALA A 382 -19.30 -12.17 -17.18
N ALA A 383 -19.67 -10.87 -17.24
CA ALA A 383 -20.85 -10.26 -16.63
C ALA A 383 -20.86 -9.95 -15.11
N ASN A 384 -19.75 -9.47 -14.50
CA ASN A 384 -19.85 -8.94 -13.12
C ASN A 384 -18.79 -7.90 -12.65
N GLU A 385 -18.05 -7.24 -13.55
CA GLU A 385 -17.48 -5.90 -13.30
C GLU A 385 -18.23 -4.89 -14.19
N ASN A 386 -18.27 -3.60 -13.82
CA ASN A 386 -18.83 -2.60 -14.74
C ASN A 386 -17.85 -2.35 -15.88
N THR A 387 -18.14 -2.93 -17.04
CA THR A 387 -17.32 -2.78 -18.24
C THR A 387 -17.35 -1.35 -18.75
N ILE A 388 -16.34 -0.97 -19.56
CA ILE A 388 -16.32 0.34 -20.21
C ILE A 388 -17.64 0.60 -20.96
N GLY A 389 -18.18 1.81 -20.79
CA GLY A 389 -19.51 2.19 -21.31
C GLY A 389 -20.71 1.81 -20.43
N ARG A 390 -20.54 1.04 -19.34
CA ARG A 390 -21.63 0.67 -18.41
C ARG A 390 -21.48 1.38 -17.06
N PRO A 391 -22.42 2.27 -16.67
CA PRO A 391 -22.42 2.90 -15.35
C PRO A 391 -22.94 1.97 -14.24
N LEU A 392 -22.65 2.27 -12.98
CA LEU A 392 -23.18 1.60 -11.80
C LEU A 392 -24.48 2.25 -11.33
N THR A 393 -25.43 1.43 -10.85
CA THR A 393 -26.58 1.91 -10.06
C THR A 393 -26.19 2.17 -8.60
N ILE A 394 -27.05 2.89 -7.86
CA ILE A 394 -26.90 3.12 -6.42
C ILE A 394 -26.75 1.81 -5.63
N GLN A 395 -27.55 0.78 -5.95
CA GLN A 395 -27.43 -0.53 -5.29
C GLN A 395 -26.13 -1.24 -5.65
N GLN A 396 -25.75 -1.22 -6.93
CA GLN A 396 -24.47 -1.82 -7.35
C GLN A 396 -23.30 -1.13 -6.65
N ALA A 397 -23.30 0.20 -6.52
CA ALA A 397 -22.29 0.92 -5.76
C ALA A 397 -22.28 0.55 -4.26
N LYS A 398 -23.45 0.40 -3.61
CA LYS A 398 -23.54 -0.09 -2.21
C LYS A 398 -22.93 -1.48 -2.04
N ASP A 399 -22.98 -2.33 -3.06
CA ASP A 399 -22.44 -3.69 -3.01
C ASP A 399 -20.99 -3.80 -3.50
N ARG A 400 -20.47 -2.79 -4.21
CA ARG A 400 -19.08 -2.71 -4.68
C ARG A 400 -18.14 -1.87 -3.80
N ILE A 401 -18.60 -1.27 -2.71
CA ILE A 401 -17.68 -0.68 -1.71
C ILE A 401 -17.24 -1.78 -0.73
N PHE A 402 -15.94 -2.11 -0.72
CA PHE A 402 -15.37 -3.16 0.13
C PHE A 402 -15.21 -2.69 1.59
N GLY A 403 -14.63 -1.50 1.75
CA GLY A 403 -14.25 -0.96 3.05
C GLY A 403 -13.41 0.30 2.94
N TYR A 404 -13.12 0.90 4.08
CA TYR A 404 -12.57 2.24 4.24
C TYR A 404 -11.21 2.25 4.93
N VAL A 405 -10.41 3.27 4.62
CA VAL A 405 -9.14 3.64 5.28
C VAL A 405 -9.17 5.12 5.66
N LEU A 406 -8.43 5.51 6.69
CA LEU A 406 -8.07 6.92 6.92
C LEU A 406 -7.08 7.36 5.84
N MET A 407 -7.10 8.63 5.47
CA MET A 407 -6.22 9.19 4.44
C MET A 407 -5.75 10.60 4.78
N ASN A 408 -4.52 10.92 4.36
CA ASN A 408 -3.96 12.27 4.31
C ASN A 408 -3.44 12.56 2.89
N ASP A 409 -4.10 13.47 2.17
CA ASP A 409 -3.64 13.90 0.85
C ASP A 409 -2.83 15.20 0.94
N TRP A 410 -1.51 15.04 1.12
CA TRP A 410 -0.58 16.11 1.46
C TRP A 410 -0.57 17.18 0.37
N SER A 411 -0.66 18.44 0.78
CA SER A 411 -1.06 19.52 -0.13
C SER A 411 -0.13 20.72 -0.06
N ALA A 412 0.49 21.10 -1.17
CA ALA A 412 1.37 22.28 -1.26
C ALA A 412 0.61 23.50 -1.81
N ARG A 413 -0.10 24.24 -0.95
CA ARG A 413 -1.11 25.24 -1.35
C ARG A 413 -0.60 26.37 -2.25
N ASP A 414 0.67 26.75 -2.09
CA ASP A 414 1.32 27.80 -2.86
C ASP A 414 1.69 27.36 -4.28
N ILE A 415 2.05 26.10 -4.46
CA ILE A 415 2.18 25.45 -5.78
C ILE A 415 0.77 25.25 -6.38
N GLN A 416 -0.16 24.69 -5.59
CA GLN A 416 -1.54 24.37 -6.02
C GLN A 416 -2.22 25.60 -6.63
N LYS A 417 -2.17 26.72 -5.92
CA LYS A 417 -2.76 28.01 -6.35
C LYS A 417 -2.20 28.53 -7.68
N TRP A 418 -0.96 28.17 -8.03
CA TRP A 418 -0.31 28.60 -9.27
C TRP A 418 -0.62 27.66 -10.45
N GLU A 419 -0.68 26.35 -10.23
CA GLU A 419 -0.87 25.37 -11.30
C GLU A 419 -2.34 25.08 -11.68
N TYR A 420 -3.28 25.17 -10.73
CA TYR A 420 -4.57 24.46 -10.87
C TYR A 420 -5.55 25.00 -11.93
N VAL A 421 -5.28 26.15 -12.54
CA VAL A 421 -6.19 26.77 -13.53
C VAL A 421 -5.64 26.54 -14.95
N PRO A 422 -6.38 25.86 -15.86
CA PRO A 422 -7.75 25.34 -15.72
C PRO A 422 -7.84 23.85 -15.33
N LEU A 423 -6.72 23.13 -15.21
CA LEU A 423 -6.69 21.65 -15.28
C LEU A 423 -6.91 20.90 -13.95
N GLY A 424 -7.00 21.60 -12.82
CA GLY A 424 -7.08 20.98 -11.48
C GLY A 424 -5.71 20.79 -10.80
N PRO A 425 -5.69 20.28 -9.55
CA PRO A 425 -4.45 20.05 -8.81
C PRO A 425 -3.55 19.00 -9.48
N PHE A 426 -2.22 19.17 -9.41
CA PHE A 426 -1.28 18.24 -10.02
C PHE A 426 0.00 18.04 -9.19
N THR A 427 1.06 18.86 -9.39
CA THR A 427 2.34 18.71 -8.66
C THR A 427 2.22 19.06 -7.18
N ALA A 428 1.18 19.79 -6.80
CA ALA A 428 0.88 20.13 -5.41
C ALA A 428 0.16 19.04 -4.62
N LYS A 429 -0.14 17.89 -5.25
CA LYS A 429 -0.75 16.69 -4.63
C LYS A 429 0.06 15.41 -4.93
N ASN A 430 0.56 15.26 -6.16
CA ASN A 430 1.19 14.03 -6.65
C ASN A 430 2.55 13.63 -6.00
N PHE A 431 2.98 14.32 -4.95
CA PHE A 431 4.24 14.08 -4.26
C PHE A 431 4.09 13.11 -3.06
N ALA A 432 2.94 13.09 -2.39
CA ALA A 432 2.67 12.18 -1.27
C ALA A 432 1.18 12.07 -0.92
N THR A 433 0.68 10.85 -0.78
CA THR A 433 -0.63 10.53 -0.21
C THR A 433 -0.46 9.38 0.78
N THR A 434 -0.93 9.50 2.02
CA THR A 434 -0.82 8.44 3.04
C THR A 434 -2.17 7.83 3.34
N ILE A 435 -2.24 6.51 3.53
CA ILE A 435 -3.43 5.81 4.04
C ILE A 435 -3.15 4.93 5.26
N SER A 436 -4.15 4.68 6.10
CA SER A 436 -4.05 3.65 7.15
C SER A 436 -3.96 2.23 6.54
N PRO A 437 -3.15 1.32 7.11
CA PRO A 437 -2.94 -0.01 6.52
C PRO A 437 -4.11 -0.98 6.71
N TRP A 438 -5.05 -0.66 7.61
CA TRP A 438 -6.21 -1.49 7.95
C TRP A 438 -7.47 -1.01 7.22
N VAL A 439 -8.03 -1.88 6.38
CA VAL A 439 -9.27 -1.63 5.64
C VAL A 439 -10.45 -2.13 6.47
N VAL A 440 -11.22 -1.19 7.02
CA VAL A 440 -12.41 -1.47 7.83
C VAL A 440 -13.59 -1.71 6.89
N THR A 441 -14.07 -2.96 6.83
CA THR A 441 -15.15 -3.35 5.89
C THR A 441 -16.47 -2.62 6.15
N THR A 442 -17.31 -2.46 5.12
CA THR A 442 -18.67 -1.90 5.29
C THR A 442 -19.48 -2.66 6.34
N MET A 443 -19.30 -3.98 6.44
CA MET A 443 -19.96 -4.84 7.44
C MET A 443 -19.51 -4.60 8.90
N ALA A 444 -18.41 -3.87 9.11
CA ALA A 444 -18.01 -3.38 10.44
C ALA A 444 -18.58 -1.99 10.74
N LEU A 445 -18.83 -1.19 9.70
CA LEU A 445 -19.36 0.17 9.81
C LEU A 445 -20.90 0.20 9.82
N GLU A 446 -21.57 -0.83 9.30
CA GLU A 446 -23.02 -0.95 9.20
C GLU A 446 -23.79 -0.59 10.49
N PRO A 447 -23.39 -1.05 11.70
CA PRO A 447 -24.06 -0.68 12.95
C PRO A 447 -24.00 0.83 13.27
N TYR A 448 -23.14 1.58 12.59
CA TYR A 448 -22.89 3.00 12.76
C TYR A 448 -23.34 3.83 11.54
N ARG A 449 -24.11 3.25 10.61
CA ARG A 449 -24.74 3.99 9.51
C ARG A 449 -25.59 5.15 10.05
N CYS A 450 -25.48 6.29 9.39
CA CYS A 450 -26.23 7.52 9.69
C CYS A 450 -26.46 8.32 8.40
N GLU A 451 -27.14 9.47 8.49
CA GLU A 451 -27.30 10.37 7.34
C GLU A 451 -26.06 11.26 7.13
N THR A 452 -25.77 11.56 5.86
CA THR A 452 -24.88 12.66 5.43
C THR A 452 -25.34 14.03 5.96
N SER A 453 -24.48 15.06 5.87
CA SER A 453 -24.81 16.43 6.31
C SER A 453 -25.90 17.11 5.47
N ALA A 454 -26.23 16.56 4.29
CA ALA A 454 -27.40 16.92 3.50
C ALA A 454 -28.70 16.32 4.08
N GLY A 455 -28.63 15.08 4.57
CA GLY A 455 -29.76 14.27 5.01
C GLY A 455 -30.75 13.91 3.90
N ARG A 456 -31.83 13.21 4.27
CA ARG A 456 -32.92 12.80 3.35
C ARG A 456 -33.66 13.96 2.66
N LYS A 457 -33.33 15.22 3.00
CA LYS A 457 -33.85 16.43 2.36
C LYS A 457 -33.58 16.49 0.86
N GLN A 458 -32.53 15.82 0.36
CA GLN A 458 -32.25 15.75 -1.08
C GLN A 458 -33.33 14.95 -1.86
N GLY A 459 -33.88 13.87 -1.28
CA GLY A 459 -34.72 12.91 -2.02
C GLY A 459 -36.23 13.08 -1.83
N CYS A 460 -36.69 13.49 -0.63
CA CYS A 460 -38.12 13.48 -0.30
C CYS A 460 -38.94 14.49 -1.12
N GLY A 461 -39.70 13.99 -2.11
CA GLY A 461 -40.78 14.70 -2.80
C GLY A 461 -42.01 14.96 -1.93
N GLY A 462 -41.82 15.41 -0.68
CA GLY A 462 -42.89 15.61 0.28
C GLY A 462 -43.89 16.67 -0.16
N SER A 463 -45.18 16.35 -0.04
CA SER A 463 -46.31 17.24 -0.34
C SER A 463 -46.52 18.31 0.74
N GLY A 464 -45.45 19.00 1.12
CA GLY A 464 -45.52 20.17 1.99
C GLY A 464 -46.05 21.37 1.20
N SER A 465 -47.17 21.93 1.65
CA SER A 465 -47.73 23.17 1.08
C SER A 465 -46.78 24.35 1.31
N ASP A 466 -46.41 25.02 0.24
CA ASP A 466 -45.91 26.41 0.22
C ASP A 466 -44.74 26.72 1.18
N GLY A 467 -43.72 25.87 1.18
CA GLY A 467 -42.39 26.14 1.76
C GLY A 467 -41.29 26.05 0.70
N GLU A 468 -40.46 27.08 0.58
CA GLU A 468 -39.34 27.11 -0.38
C GLU A 468 -38.28 26.04 -0.03
N ARG A 469 -37.82 25.28 -1.03
CA ARG A 469 -36.66 24.38 -0.86
C ARG A 469 -35.38 25.21 -0.93
N GLU A 470 -34.63 25.28 0.17
CA GLU A 470 -33.34 25.99 0.22
C GLU A 470 -32.25 25.36 -0.68
N GLU A 471 -32.42 24.09 -1.09
CA GLU A 471 -31.40 23.33 -1.84
C GLU A 471 -32.01 22.53 -3.01
N PRO A 472 -31.24 22.31 -4.10
CA PRO A 472 -31.70 21.56 -5.25
C PRO A 472 -31.77 20.04 -4.97
N THR A 473 -32.83 19.40 -5.43
CA THR A 473 -32.93 17.93 -5.48
C THR A 473 -31.95 17.39 -6.54
N PRO A 474 -31.11 16.38 -6.22
CA PRO A 474 -30.22 15.74 -7.19
C PRO A 474 -30.95 15.12 -8.38
N LEU A 475 -30.20 14.97 -9.48
CA LEU A 475 -30.63 14.16 -10.63
C LEU A 475 -30.83 12.70 -10.21
N GLU A 476 -31.71 12.00 -10.93
CA GLU A 476 -32.25 10.70 -10.52
C GLU A 476 -31.20 9.64 -10.21
N TYR A 477 -30.14 9.57 -11.01
CA TYR A 477 -29.04 8.63 -10.82
C TYR A 477 -28.23 8.84 -9.53
N LEU A 478 -28.37 9.99 -8.84
CA LEU A 478 -27.73 10.29 -7.55
C LEU A 478 -28.69 10.22 -6.35
N ARG A 479 -29.93 9.75 -6.54
CA ARG A 479 -30.90 9.59 -5.45
C ARG A 479 -30.69 8.26 -4.75
N ASP A 480 -30.24 8.32 -3.51
CA ASP A 480 -30.15 7.18 -2.59
C ASP A 480 -31.11 7.44 -1.43
N ASP A 481 -32.16 6.63 -1.25
CA ASP A 481 -33.17 6.86 -0.21
C ASP A 481 -32.61 6.83 1.24
N GLU A 482 -31.41 6.29 1.43
CA GLU A 482 -30.69 6.34 2.70
C GLU A 482 -29.90 7.65 2.93
N TYR A 483 -29.39 8.27 1.86
CA TYR A 483 -28.35 9.32 1.88
C TYR A 483 -27.20 8.99 2.85
N GLY A 484 -26.73 7.74 2.79
CA GLY A 484 -25.95 7.10 3.85
C GLY A 484 -24.51 7.59 4.02
N SER A 485 -24.10 7.74 5.28
CA SER A 485 -22.71 7.86 5.73
C SER A 485 -22.53 7.03 7.02
N TYR A 486 -21.37 7.12 7.67
CA TYR A 486 -21.05 6.40 8.90
C TYR A 486 -20.60 7.35 10.00
N ASP A 487 -20.99 7.07 11.25
CA ASP A 487 -20.65 7.87 12.43
C ASP A 487 -19.22 7.58 12.94
N VAL A 488 -18.24 7.81 12.06
CA VAL A 488 -16.81 7.69 12.35
C VAL A 488 -16.31 9.04 12.85
N ASN A 489 -15.94 9.12 14.12
CA ASN A 489 -15.26 10.28 14.68
C ASN A 489 -13.81 10.29 14.21
N LEU A 490 -13.33 11.45 13.80
CA LEU A 490 -12.00 11.65 13.21
C LEU A 490 -11.24 12.70 14.02
N SER A 491 -9.95 12.48 14.24
CA SER A 491 -9.06 13.48 14.86
C SER A 491 -7.77 13.63 14.07
N VAL A 492 -7.19 14.83 14.14
CA VAL A 492 -5.83 15.10 13.62
C VAL A 492 -5.00 15.73 14.71
N SER A 493 -3.81 15.18 14.92
CA SER A 493 -2.80 15.73 15.81
C SER A 493 -1.52 16.09 15.07
N ILE A 494 -0.86 17.17 15.51
CA ILE A 494 0.53 17.48 15.14
C ILE A 494 1.43 17.10 16.32
N GLN A 495 2.49 16.35 16.04
CA GLN A 495 3.59 16.08 16.96
C GLN A 495 4.85 16.83 16.49
N THR A 496 5.40 17.71 17.34
CA THR A 496 6.63 18.45 17.02
C THR A 496 7.90 17.63 17.33
N SER A 497 9.00 17.97 16.65
CA SER A 497 10.34 17.40 16.87
C SER A 497 11.06 17.97 18.11
N THR A 498 10.55 19.07 18.66
CA THR A 498 11.12 19.89 19.75
C THR A 498 10.92 19.27 21.15
N GLY A 499 11.37 18.02 21.33
CA GLY A 499 11.29 17.31 22.62
C GLY A 499 12.60 16.67 23.10
N SER A 500 13.53 16.34 22.21
CA SER A 500 14.66 15.42 22.51
C SER A 500 15.97 16.09 22.93
N SER A 501 15.96 17.36 23.39
CA SER A 501 17.17 18.06 23.84
C SER A 501 16.92 19.14 24.88
N SER A 502 17.74 19.12 25.94
CA SER A 502 17.88 20.15 26.98
C SER A 502 16.60 20.60 27.72
N SER A 503 16.10 19.81 28.67
CA SER A 503 16.20 20.20 30.09
C SER A 503 15.68 19.11 31.04
N SER A 504 16.33 18.95 32.20
CA SER A 504 15.90 18.03 33.26
C SER A 504 14.95 18.72 34.24
N SER A 505 13.69 18.94 33.83
CA SER A 505 12.63 19.44 34.71
C SER A 505 11.35 18.63 34.55
N SER A 506 10.79 18.18 35.68
CA SER A 506 9.69 17.20 35.71
C SER A 506 8.32 17.86 35.50
N SER A 507 7.93 18.04 34.23
CA SER A 507 6.54 18.25 33.83
C SER A 507 6.29 17.68 32.44
N SER A 508 5.55 16.56 32.36
CA SER A 508 5.33 15.78 31.13
C SER A 508 4.35 16.46 30.17
N SER A 509 4.77 17.58 29.58
CA SER A 509 4.02 18.27 28.53
C SER A 509 4.15 17.47 27.22
N SER A 510 3.03 16.89 26.75
CA SER A 510 3.02 16.15 25.49
C SER A 510 3.42 17.05 24.32
N ASN A 511 4.38 16.61 23.50
CA ASN A 511 4.77 17.25 22.24
C ASN A 511 3.72 17.05 21.12
N THR A 512 2.58 16.44 21.42
CA THR A 512 1.49 16.15 20.49
C THR A 512 0.26 16.97 20.86
N THR A 513 -0.26 17.75 19.90
CA THR A 513 -1.48 18.56 20.01
C THR A 513 -2.54 18.07 19.05
N GLN A 514 -3.74 17.73 19.53
CA GLN A 514 -4.91 17.55 18.66
C GLN A 514 -5.40 18.91 18.16
N ILE A 515 -5.37 19.11 16.84
CA ILE A 515 -5.71 20.38 16.17
C ILE A 515 -7.05 20.34 15.41
N CYS A 516 -7.55 19.14 15.10
CA CYS A 516 -8.86 18.94 14.48
C CYS A 516 -9.62 17.78 15.15
N GLN A 517 -10.94 17.93 15.29
CA GLN A 517 -11.89 16.87 15.59
C GLN A 517 -13.11 17.01 14.68
N SER A 518 -13.26 16.09 13.72
CA SER A 518 -14.32 16.07 12.71
C SER A 518 -15.05 14.71 12.74
N ASN A 519 -15.94 14.46 11.78
CA ASN A 519 -16.66 13.19 11.68
C ASN A 519 -17.07 12.94 10.21
N LEU A 520 -17.03 11.68 9.77
CA LEU A 520 -17.33 11.29 8.38
C LEU A 520 -18.76 11.66 7.93
N LYS A 521 -19.73 11.74 8.84
CA LYS A 521 -21.09 12.22 8.55
C LYS A 521 -21.18 13.69 8.13
N ASN A 522 -20.09 14.46 8.24
CA ASN A 522 -20.02 15.83 7.75
C ASN A 522 -20.00 15.92 6.21
N LEU A 523 -19.68 14.84 5.49
CA LEU A 523 -19.78 14.77 4.04
C LEU A 523 -21.23 15.02 3.57
N TYR A 524 -21.36 15.76 2.47
CA TYR A 524 -22.63 16.13 1.84
C TYR A 524 -23.06 15.12 0.77
N TRP A 525 -22.08 14.64 -0.01
CA TRP A 525 -22.24 13.52 -0.93
C TRP A 525 -21.68 12.24 -0.30
N SER A 526 -22.43 11.14 -0.41
CA SER A 526 -22.02 9.81 0.09
C SER A 526 -21.00 9.14 -0.84
N SER A 527 -20.24 8.17 -0.30
CA SER A 527 -19.36 7.30 -1.10
C SER A 527 -20.09 6.54 -2.21
N VAL A 528 -21.37 6.20 -1.97
CA VAL A 528 -22.24 5.57 -2.97
C VAL A 528 -22.50 6.52 -4.15
N GLN A 529 -22.85 7.78 -3.86
CA GLN A 529 -23.05 8.81 -4.89
C GLN A 529 -21.73 9.15 -5.61
N GLN A 530 -20.59 9.18 -4.91
CA GLN A 530 -19.25 9.36 -5.50
C GLN A 530 -18.92 8.25 -6.51
N LEU A 531 -19.07 6.97 -6.12
CA LEU A 531 -18.80 5.81 -6.98
C LEU A 531 -19.74 5.76 -8.19
N VAL A 532 -21.04 6.01 -7.99
CA VAL A 532 -22.00 6.09 -9.10
C VAL A 532 -21.63 7.23 -10.05
N HIS A 533 -21.34 8.43 -9.56
CA HIS A 533 -20.95 9.56 -10.41
C HIS A 533 -19.68 9.27 -11.20
N HIS A 534 -18.66 8.67 -10.60
CA HIS A 534 -17.42 8.31 -11.30
C HIS A 534 -17.72 7.37 -12.48
N SER A 535 -18.60 6.38 -12.28
CA SER A 535 -18.99 5.43 -13.32
C SER A 535 -19.95 5.99 -14.38
N VAL A 536 -20.58 7.16 -14.19
CA VAL A 536 -21.78 7.58 -14.95
C VAL A 536 -21.56 7.73 -16.45
N THR A 537 -20.33 8.07 -16.87
CA THR A 537 -19.90 8.17 -18.27
C THR A 537 -19.45 6.83 -18.88
N GLY A 538 -19.58 5.73 -18.13
CA GLY A 538 -19.06 4.41 -18.48
C GLY A 538 -17.61 4.16 -18.04
N CYS A 539 -17.12 4.85 -17.00
CA CYS A 539 -15.80 4.59 -16.43
C CYS A 539 -15.78 3.21 -15.74
N PRO A 540 -14.89 2.28 -16.12
CA PRO A 540 -14.84 0.93 -15.55
C PRO A 540 -14.09 0.94 -14.20
N MET A 541 -14.81 0.64 -13.12
CA MET A 541 -14.27 0.59 -11.75
C MET A 541 -13.83 -0.83 -11.41
N LYS A 542 -12.61 -1.01 -10.86
CA LYS A 542 -11.97 -2.32 -10.64
C LYS A 542 -11.68 -2.59 -9.15
N ALA A 543 -11.52 -3.87 -8.81
CA ALA A 543 -11.17 -4.26 -7.45
C ALA A 543 -9.78 -3.75 -7.01
N GLY A 544 -9.76 -2.86 -6.02
CA GLY A 544 -8.58 -2.19 -5.49
C GLY A 544 -8.38 -0.75 -5.95
N ASP A 545 -9.25 -0.19 -6.80
CA ASP A 545 -9.27 1.26 -7.04
C ASP A 545 -9.65 2.02 -5.76
N LEU A 546 -9.06 3.21 -5.57
CA LEU A 546 -9.16 3.98 -4.32
C LEU A 546 -9.86 5.32 -4.57
N LEU A 547 -11.01 5.54 -3.91
CA LEU A 547 -11.78 6.78 -4.02
C LEU A 547 -11.76 7.51 -2.67
N ALA A 548 -11.20 8.71 -2.65
CA ALA A 548 -11.09 9.55 -1.45
C ALA A 548 -12.27 10.52 -1.32
N SER A 549 -12.48 11.08 -0.12
CA SER A 549 -13.69 11.85 0.18
C SER A 549 -13.66 13.30 -0.31
N GLY A 550 -12.47 13.87 -0.49
CA GLY A 550 -12.21 15.28 -0.30
C GLY A 550 -12.19 15.65 1.19
N THR A 551 -11.37 16.65 1.55
CA THR A 551 -11.15 17.12 2.93
C THR A 551 -12.43 17.22 3.78
N ILE A 552 -12.48 16.53 4.92
CA ILE A 552 -13.67 16.41 5.78
C ILE A 552 -13.72 17.52 6.84
N SER A 553 -14.26 18.67 6.47
CA SER A 553 -14.60 19.74 7.44
C SER A 553 -16.02 19.62 7.99
N GLY A 554 -16.19 19.91 9.28
CA GLY A 554 -17.46 20.22 9.92
C GLY A 554 -17.71 21.73 10.05
N LYS A 555 -18.79 22.10 10.77
CA LYS A 555 -19.26 23.50 10.88
C LYS A 555 -18.46 24.36 11.85
N GLU A 556 -17.94 23.74 12.92
CA GLU A 556 -17.19 24.45 13.95
C GLU A 556 -15.71 24.57 13.57
N PRO A 557 -15.01 25.67 13.90
CA PRO A 557 -13.63 25.88 13.46
C PRO A 557 -12.61 24.82 13.89
N ASN A 558 -12.85 24.12 15.01
CA ASN A 558 -12.03 23.00 15.47
C ASN A 558 -12.30 21.68 14.74
N SER A 559 -13.26 21.66 13.80
CA SER A 559 -13.62 20.51 12.96
C SER A 559 -13.22 20.69 11.50
N PHE A 560 -12.40 21.70 11.18
CA PHE A 560 -11.92 21.97 9.83
C PHE A 560 -10.75 21.04 9.46
N GLY A 561 -10.83 20.39 8.30
CA GLY A 561 -9.96 19.28 7.90
C GLY A 561 -8.60 19.66 7.32
N SER A 562 -8.17 20.93 7.38
CA SER A 562 -6.90 21.41 6.81
C SER A 562 -6.31 22.59 7.58
N MET A 563 -5.00 22.80 7.53
CA MET A 563 -4.35 23.99 8.11
C MET A 563 -4.68 25.25 7.32
N LEU A 564 -4.97 25.14 6.01
CA LEU A 564 -5.56 26.22 5.21
C LEU A 564 -6.83 26.77 5.88
N GLU A 565 -7.71 25.92 6.38
CA GLU A 565 -8.94 26.34 7.06
C GLU A 565 -8.73 26.75 8.51
N LEU A 566 -7.96 25.97 9.28
CA LEU A 566 -7.67 26.23 10.70
C LEU A 566 -6.94 27.57 10.90
N SER A 567 -5.89 27.83 10.10
CA SER A 567 -5.19 29.13 10.06
C SER A 567 -5.98 30.22 9.31
N TRP A 568 -7.11 29.85 8.69
CA TRP A 568 -7.91 30.71 7.81
C TRP A 568 -7.05 31.47 6.79
N ASN A 569 -6.29 30.72 5.99
CA ASN A 569 -5.29 31.20 5.03
C ASN A 569 -4.27 32.17 5.68
N CYS A 570 -3.54 31.67 6.67
CA CYS A 570 -2.53 32.39 7.45
C CYS A 570 -3.02 33.61 8.27
N THR A 571 -4.32 33.89 8.35
CA THR A 571 -4.86 35.03 9.11
C THR A 571 -5.09 34.75 10.61
N ARG A 572 -4.95 33.48 11.02
CA ARG A 572 -5.02 33.00 12.41
C ARG A 572 -3.81 32.12 12.70
N ASP A 573 -3.49 31.96 13.98
CA ASP A 573 -2.44 31.06 14.47
C ASP A 573 -3.08 29.81 15.09
N ILE A 574 -2.55 28.64 14.76
CA ILE A 574 -2.91 27.35 15.38
C ILE A 574 -1.96 27.17 16.56
N MET A 575 -2.46 27.29 17.79
CA MET A 575 -1.65 27.25 19.01
C MET A 575 -1.45 25.80 19.49
N LEU A 576 -0.19 25.41 19.75
CA LEU A 576 0.18 24.06 20.18
C LEU A 576 0.30 23.94 21.72
N SER A 577 0.21 22.71 22.23
CA SER A 577 0.29 22.36 23.66
C SER A 577 1.58 22.82 24.35
N ASN A 578 2.68 22.90 23.59
CA ASN A 578 3.99 23.33 24.06
C ASN A 578 4.22 24.85 23.97
N GLY A 579 3.22 25.63 23.50
CA GLY A 579 3.34 27.07 23.30
C GLY A 579 3.93 27.50 21.96
N GLU A 580 4.26 26.56 21.05
CA GLU A 580 4.52 26.89 19.65
C GLU A 580 3.22 27.30 18.92
N HIS A 581 3.38 27.93 17.75
CA HIS A 581 2.28 28.30 16.87
C HIS A 581 2.57 27.82 15.45
N ARG A 582 1.54 27.36 14.74
CA ARG A 582 1.62 26.96 13.32
C ARG A 582 0.60 27.72 12.46
N LYS A 583 0.83 27.71 11.15
CA LYS A 583 -0.13 28.16 10.11
C LYS A 583 -0.26 27.14 8.99
N PHE A 584 0.87 26.56 8.64
CA PHE A 584 1.07 25.39 7.80
C PHE A 584 2.17 24.53 8.47
N LEU A 585 2.45 23.35 7.94
CA LEU A 585 3.39 22.40 8.54
C LEU A 585 4.85 22.88 8.41
N GLU A 586 5.61 22.72 9.49
CA GLU A 586 7.05 22.96 9.54
C GLU A 586 7.83 21.63 9.33
N ASP A 587 9.14 21.72 9.12
CA ASP A 587 9.97 20.53 8.90
C ASP A 587 10.24 19.80 10.23
N GLY A 588 10.02 18.48 10.26
CA GLY A 588 10.07 17.66 11.45
C GLY A 588 8.74 17.46 12.17
N ASP A 589 7.70 18.26 11.86
CA ASP A 589 6.33 18.00 12.31
C ASP A 589 5.86 16.63 11.80
N ALA A 590 5.14 15.87 12.64
CA ALA A 590 4.40 14.69 12.23
C ALA A 590 2.89 14.92 12.35
N VAL A 591 2.16 14.58 11.29
CA VAL A 591 0.69 14.56 11.29
C VAL A 591 0.25 13.14 11.62
N ILE A 592 -0.68 13.01 12.57
CA ILE A 592 -1.29 11.74 12.98
C ILE A 592 -2.81 11.90 12.83
N ILE A 593 -3.40 11.15 11.92
CA ILE A 593 -4.85 11.03 11.76
C ILE A 593 -5.31 9.73 12.44
N GLU A 594 -6.33 9.81 13.28
CA GLU A 594 -6.98 8.67 13.92
C GLU A 594 -8.49 8.70 13.66
N GLY A 595 -9.14 7.55 13.74
CA GLY A 595 -10.59 7.47 13.56
C GLY A 595 -11.21 6.23 14.18
N SER A 596 -12.40 6.41 14.76
CA SER A 596 -13.18 5.33 15.37
C SER A 596 -14.66 5.65 15.42
N CYS A 597 -15.50 4.63 15.25
CA CYS A 597 -16.95 4.75 15.35
C CYS A 597 -17.39 5.10 16.78
N THR A 598 -18.46 5.89 16.94
CA THR A 598 -19.08 6.14 18.25
C THR A 598 -19.50 4.82 18.90
N THR A 599 -19.06 4.55 20.13
CA THR A 599 -19.39 3.31 20.86
C THR A 599 -20.90 3.14 21.04
N LYS A 600 -21.39 1.90 20.88
CA LYS A 600 -22.80 1.54 21.06
C LYS A 600 -22.93 0.35 22.02
N GLU A 601 -24.04 0.29 22.75
CA GLU A 601 -24.34 -0.85 23.61
C GLU A 601 -24.45 -2.15 22.79
N GLY A 602 -23.85 -3.23 23.28
CA GLY A 602 -23.76 -4.51 22.55
C GLY A 602 -22.72 -4.55 21.41
N TRP A 603 -21.93 -3.50 21.18
CA TRP A 603 -20.92 -3.45 20.13
C TRP A 603 -19.55 -2.98 20.65
N GLY A 604 -18.49 -3.68 20.24
CA GLY A 604 -17.11 -3.26 20.49
C GLY A 604 -16.73 -1.97 19.77
N ARG A 605 -15.53 -1.45 20.07
CA ARG A 605 -14.96 -0.31 19.33
C ARG A 605 -14.50 -0.76 17.94
N VAL A 606 -14.87 0.03 16.93
CA VAL A 606 -14.44 -0.16 15.53
C VAL A 606 -13.59 1.05 15.13
N GLY A 607 -12.27 0.87 15.17
CA GLY A 607 -11.28 1.88 14.84
C GLY A 607 -10.41 1.52 13.64
N PHE A 608 -9.77 2.53 13.06
CA PHE A 608 -9.02 2.39 11.80
C PHE A 608 -7.50 2.24 12.01
N GLY A 609 -7.03 2.28 13.26
CA GLY A 609 -5.62 2.52 13.55
C GLY A 609 -5.23 3.96 13.20
N GLN A 610 -4.01 4.14 12.70
CA GLN A 610 -3.43 5.46 12.43
C GLN A 610 -3.02 5.63 10.97
N CYS A 611 -3.33 6.80 10.42
CA CYS A 611 -2.72 7.31 9.20
C CYS A 611 -1.75 8.45 9.58
N SER A 612 -0.44 8.19 9.62
CA SER A 612 0.55 9.16 10.09
C SER A 612 1.76 9.29 9.17
N GLY A 613 2.39 10.47 9.19
CA GLY A 613 3.65 10.71 8.51
C GLY A 613 4.39 11.95 9.04
N ARG A 614 5.72 11.92 8.97
CA ARG A 614 6.60 13.04 9.37
C ARG A 614 7.12 13.82 8.16
N VAL A 615 7.03 15.14 8.23
CA VAL A 615 7.58 16.08 7.24
C VAL A 615 9.11 16.08 7.31
N LEU A 616 9.76 15.74 6.21
CA LEU A 616 11.20 15.90 5.99
C LEU A 616 11.48 17.19 5.21
N PRO A 617 12.60 17.87 5.50
CA PRO A 617 13.05 19.03 4.74
C PRO A 617 13.07 18.79 3.23
N ALA A 618 12.66 19.82 2.49
CA ALA A 618 12.76 19.85 1.05
C ALA A 618 14.22 19.74 0.59
N ILE A 619 14.47 19.03 -0.51
CA ILE A 619 15.75 19.11 -1.21
C ILE A 619 15.80 20.49 -1.89
N PRO A 620 16.72 21.40 -1.52
CA PRO A 620 16.69 22.77 -2.02
C PRO A 620 16.93 22.83 -3.54
N TYR A 621 16.48 23.89 -4.21
CA TYR A 621 16.88 24.16 -5.60
C TYR A 621 18.37 24.55 -5.74
N ALA A 622 19.06 24.71 -4.61
CA ALA A 622 20.52 24.59 -4.58
C ALA A 622 20.94 23.27 -5.25
N TYR A 623 20.23 22.15 -5.08
CA TYR A 623 20.43 20.88 -5.79
C TYR A 623 19.98 20.87 -7.28
N ASN A 624 20.09 22.01 -7.98
CA ASN A 624 20.09 22.08 -9.44
C ASN A 624 20.69 23.37 -10.01
N LYS A 625 20.60 24.50 -9.27
CA LYS A 625 21.20 25.79 -9.70
C LYS A 625 22.44 26.16 -8.92
N ALA A 626 22.51 25.77 -7.64
CA ALA A 626 23.80 25.59 -7.01
C ALA A 626 24.42 24.27 -7.48
N SER A 627 23.69 23.25 -7.93
CA SER A 627 24.21 22.07 -8.62
C SER A 627 24.57 22.35 -10.11
N ARG A 628 24.86 23.64 -10.39
CA ARG A 628 25.73 24.09 -11.49
C ARG A 628 26.64 25.24 -11.09
N LYS A 629 26.78 25.54 -9.79
CA LYS A 629 27.68 26.59 -9.31
C LYS A 629 28.37 26.29 -7.98
N GLU A 630 27.68 25.69 -7.02
CA GLU A 630 28.25 24.81 -5.98
C GLU A 630 28.52 23.38 -6.49
N GLU A 631 27.95 22.86 -7.57
CA GLU A 631 28.56 21.71 -8.29
C GLU A 631 29.62 22.18 -9.27
N GLU A 632 29.60 23.39 -9.83
CA GLU A 632 30.83 23.88 -10.48
C GLU A 632 31.93 24.20 -9.44
N GLU A 633 31.59 24.72 -8.24
CA GLU A 633 32.56 25.08 -7.17
C GLU A 633 32.81 23.97 -6.12
N VAL A 634 32.05 22.86 -6.09
CA VAL A 634 32.34 21.65 -5.28
C VAL A 634 32.63 20.44 -6.16
N VAL A 635 32.25 20.38 -7.45
CA VAL A 635 33.02 19.56 -8.39
C VAL A 635 34.38 20.24 -8.67
N GLU A 636 34.52 21.57 -8.59
CA GLU A 636 35.84 22.16 -8.37
C GLU A 636 36.36 21.93 -6.94
N GLU A 637 35.72 22.18 -5.79
CA GLU A 637 36.33 21.80 -4.49
C GLU A 637 36.45 20.27 -4.23
N MET A 638 36.12 19.42 -5.21
CA MET A 638 36.50 18.00 -5.31
C MET A 638 37.47 17.67 -6.48
N MET A 639 37.87 18.67 -7.29
CA MET A 639 38.95 18.60 -8.30
C MET A 639 40.08 19.64 -8.06
N VAL A 640 39.86 20.59 -7.13
CA VAL A 640 40.58 21.83 -6.77
C VAL A 640 40.75 21.96 -5.25
N THR A 641 40.14 21.06 -4.46
CA THR A 641 40.98 20.20 -3.61
C THR A 641 41.94 19.49 -4.55
N LYS A 642 43.04 20.20 -4.86
CA LYS A 642 43.92 19.98 -6.03
C LYS A 642 43.99 18.50 -6.38
N GLN A 643 43.51 18.09 -7.56
CA GLN A 643 43.83 16.75 -8.09
C GLN A 643 45.34 16.54 -7.87
N PRO A 644 45.76 15.60 -6.99
CA PRO A 644 46.98 15.77 -6.19
C PRO A 644 48.25 15.54 -7.01
N GLN A 645 48.60 16.56 -7.80
CA GLN A 645 49.33 16.46 -9.08
C GLN A 645 49.15 15.09 -9.73
N SER A 646 47.89 14.77 -10.08
CA SER A 646 47.58 13.42 -10.59
C SER A 646 48.46 13.12 -11.79
N LYS A 647 49.09 11.93 -11.76
CA LYS A 647 49.94 11.45 -12.84
C LYS A 647 49.15 11.20 -14.12
N TYR A 648 47.83 11.16 -14.05
CA TYR A 648 46.92 10.81 -15.14
C TYR A 648 45.81 11.86 -15.29
N THR A 649 45.63 12.39 -16.51
CA THR A 649 44.64 13.42 -16.87
C THR A 649 43.88 13.06 -18.14
N ASP A 650 42.90 13.85 -18.55
CA ASP A 650 42.26 13.76 -19.88
C ASP A 650 41.57 12.41 -20.18
N PHE A 651 40.77 11.93 -19.23
CA PHE A 651 40.10 10.63 -19.32
C PHE A 651 38.97 10.61 -20.36
N GLU A 652 39.06 9.70 -21.33
CA GLU A 652 38.01 9.45 -22.33
C GLU A 652 37.63 7.96 -22.36
N VAL A 653 36.35 7.66 -22.14
CA VAL A 653 35.79 6.31 -22.23
C VAL A 653 35.25 6.07 -23.63
N TRP A 654 35.82 5.12 -24.37
CA TRP A 654 35.37 4.76 -25.71
C TRP A 654 34.68 3.39 -25.71
N GLY A 655 33.53 3.29 -26.39
CA GLY A 655 32.72 2.09 -26.45
C GLY A 655 31.58 2.16 -27.48
N PHE A 656 30.58 1.30 -27.31
CA PHE A 656 29.37 1.25 -28.15
C PHE A 656 28.10 1.23 -27.29
N PHE A 657 26.96 1.60 -27.88
CA PHE A 657 25.67 1.66 -27.19
C PHE A 657 25.27 0.27 -26.66
N ARG A 658 24.68 0.21 -25.46
CA ARG A 658 24.32 -1.04 -24.73
C ARG A 658 25.50 -1.99 -24.43
N SER A 659 26.76 -1.55 -24.53
CA SER A 659 27.92 -2.34 -24.05
C SER A 659 27.95 -2.42 -22.52
N SER A 660 27.70 -3.62 -21.97
CA SER A 660 27.84 -3.88 -20.52
C SER A 660 29.26 -3.64 -20.02
N CYS A 661 30.28 -3.94 -20.82
CA CYS A 661 31.67 -3.64 -20.48
C CYS A 661 31.96 -2.13 -20.42
N THR A 662 31.39 -1.30 -21.31
CA THR A 662 31.48 0.17 -21.21
C THR A 662 30.72 0.70 -19.99
N TRP A 663 29.58 0.10 -19.64
CA TRP A 663 28.82 0.45 -18.44
C TRP A 663 29.61 0.20 -17.16
N ARG A 664 30.30 -0.95 -17.04
CA ARG A 664 31.23 -1.27 -15.92
C ARG A 664 32.26 -0.15 -15.68
N VAL A 665 32.85 0.38 -16.75
CA VAL A 665 33.86 1.46 -16.68
C VAL A 665 33.25 2.79 -16.22
N ARG A 666 32.06 3.16 -16.73
CA ARG A 666 31.34 4.38 -16.29
C ARG A 666 30.99 4.34 -14.80
N ILE A 667 30.47 3.21 -14.31
CA ILE A 667 30.15 3.01 -12.88
C ILE A 667 31.39 3.21 -12.00
N ALA A 668 32.53 2.61 -12.39
CA ALA A 668 33.77 2.69 -11.62
C ALA A 668 34.41 4.10 -11.61
N LEU A 669 34.41 4.80 -12.75
CA LEU A 669 34.89 6.18 -12.81
C LEU A 669 34.02 7.14 -11.99
N PHE A 670 32.70 6.93 -11.99
CA PHE A 670 31.75 7.67 -11.15
C PHE A 670 32.01 7.42 -9.66
N ALA A 671 32.13 6.15 -9.25
CA ALA A 671 32.46 5.76 -7.87
C ALA A 671 33.82 6.29 -7.38
N LYS A 672 34.77 6.52 -8.29
CA LYS A 672 36.06 7.19 -8.02
C LYS A 672 36.04 8.72 -8.10
N GLY A 673 34.92 9.34 -8.51
CA GLY A 673 34.83 10.78 -8.71
C GLY A 673 35.75 11.32 -9.80
N ILE A 674 36.04 10.50 -10.83
CA ILE A 674 36.98 10.86 -11.90
C ILE A 674 36.23 11.47 -13.08
N LYS A 675 36.56 12.73 -13.40
CA LYS A 675 36.06 13.43 -14.60
C LYS A 675 36.48 12.66 -15.84
N HIS A 676 35.52 12.31 -16.68
CA HIS A 676 35.75 11.63 -17.95
C HIS A 676 34.68 12.03 -18.96
N GLU A 677 35.02 11.95 -20.24
CA GLU A 677 34.07 12.03 -21.34
C GLU A 677 33.71 10.62 -21.83
N VAL A 678 32.56 10.46 -22.49
CA VAL A 678 32.08 9.16 -22.99
C VAL A 678 31.75 9.26 -24.47
N TYR A 679 32.43 8.44 -25.27
CA TYR A 679 32.32 8.39 -26.72
C TYR A 679 31.77 7.04 -27.18
N TYR A 680 30.55 7.05 -27.72
CA TYR A 680 29.92 5.89 -28.34
C TYR A 680 30.14 5.89 -29.86
N GLN A 681 30.56 4.76 -30.41
CA GLN A 681 30.58 4.51 -31.86
C GLN A 681 29.55 3.42 -32.21
N ASP A 682 29.07 3.41 -33.45
CA ASP A 682 28.23 2.33 -34.00
C ASP A 682 29.11 1.11 -34.29
N ALA A 683 28.83 -0.01 -33.61
CA ALA A 683 29.58 -1.26 -33.75
C ALA A 683 29.65 -1.74 -35.22
N ARG A 684 28.59 -1.51 -36.00
CA ARG A 684 28.46 -1.95 -37.40
C ARG A 684 29.32 -1.16 -38.38
N ASN A 685 29.81 0.02 -37.96
CA ASN A 685 30.60 0.95 -38.77
C ASN A 685 32.00 1.22 -38.18
N TRP A 686 32.45 0.39 -37.24
CA TRP A 686 33.64 0.63 -36.44
C TRP A 686 34.95 0.57 -37.26
N GLN A 687 35.69 1.68 -37.33
CA GLN A 687 37.00 1.74 -38.03
C GLN A 687 38.13 2.22 -37.12
N GLY A 688 39.32 1.63 -37.31
CA GLY A 688 40.60 2.10 -36.72
C GLY A 688 41.09 1.36 -35.47
N VAL A 689 40.24 0.60 -34.77
CA VAL A 689 40.62 -0.22 -33.60
C VAL A 689 39.78 -1.51 -33.59
N PRO A 690 40.29 -2.68 -33.15
CA PRO A 690 39.45 -3.88 -33.08
C PRO A 690 38.30 -3.76 -32.07
N MET A 691 37.07 -4.08 -32.48
CA MET A 691 35.87 -4.09 -31.62
C MET A 691 36.07 -4.94 -30.34
N ASN A 692 36.77 -6.07 -30.48
CA ASN A 692 37.17 -6.98 -29.39
C ASN A 692 37.97 -6.34 -28.23
N SER A 693 38.51 -5.13 -28.45
CA SER A 693 39.29 -4.39 -27.46
C SER A 693 38.48 -3.32 -26.70
N ALA A 694 37.23 -3.05 -27.08
CA ALA A 694 36.35 -2.17 -26.31
C ALA A 694 35.94 -2.81 -24.96
N PRO A 695 35.72 -2.04 -23.89
CA PRO A 695 35.91 -0.59 -23.77
C PRO A 695 37.38 -0.20 -23.69
N PHE A 696 37.64 1.06 -24.05
CA PHE A 696 38.94 1.71 -23.88
C PHE A 696 38.79 2.85 -22.87
N LEU A 697 39.81 3.04 -22.04
CA LEU A 697 40.04 4.29 -21.30
C LEU A 697 41.33 4.90 -21.83
N ASP A 698 41.20 6.03 -22.51
CA ASP A 698 42.33 6.89 -22.87
C ASP A 698 42.59 7.90 -21.75
N PHE A 699 43.86 8.25 -21.54
CA PHE A 699 44.29 9.33 -20.63
C PHE A 699 45.74 9.76 -20.92
N THR A 700 46.13 10.96 -20.53
CA THR A 700 47.52 11.43 -20.57
C THR A 700 48.25 10.99 -19.30
N ASP A 701 49.35 10.24 -19.43
CA ASP A 701 50.31 10.02 -18.33
C ASP A 701 51.35 11.14 -18.38
N SER A 702 51.46 11.96 -17.32
CA SER A 702 52.28 13.17 -17.31
C SER A 702 53.80 12.92 -17.41
N GLY A 703 54.24 11.66 -17.35
CA GLY A 703 55.61 11.23 -17.69
C GLY A 703 55.77 10.56 -19.06
N ARG A 704 54.74 10.53 -19.91
CA ARG A 704 54.69 9.79 -21.19
C ARG A 704 53.83 10.50 -22.24
N CYS A 705 53.53 9.82 -23.35
CA CYS A 705 52.44 10.18 -24.26
C CYS A 705 51.10 9.61 -23.76
N ARG A 706 50.00 9.97 -24.44
CA ARG A 706 48.64 9.44 -24.21
C ARG A 706 48.65 7.90 -24.14
N VAL A 707 48.10 7.37 -23.06
CA VAL A 707 47.99 5.96 -22.71
C VAL A 707 46.56 5.48 -22.99
N ARG A 708 46.42 4.21 -23.36
CA ARG A 708 45.15 3.52 -23.57
C ARG A 708 45.16 2.23 -22.76
N ILE A 709 44.19 2.06 -21.86
CA ILE A 709 43.91 0.77 -21.18
C ILE A 709 42.65 0.18 -21.81
N THR A 710 42.63 -1.14 -21.97
CA THR A 710 41.54 -1.90 -22.60
C THR A 710 41.03 -2.98 -21.66
N GLN A 711 39.78 -3.44 -21.86
CA GLN A 711 39.05 -4.35 -20.96
C GLN A 711 38.61 -3.69 -19.65
N SER A 712 37.35 -3.89 -19.25
CA SER A 712 36.76 -3.20 -18.10
C SER A 712 37.46 -3.50 -16.78
N LEU A 713 37.89 -4.74 -16.54
CA LEU A 713 38.57 -5.12 -15.29
C LEU A 713 39.94 -4.45 -15.15
N ALA A 714 40.78 -4.51 -16.20
CA ALA A 714 42.09 -3.86 -16.17
C ALA A 714 42.00 -2.33 -16.00
N ILE A 715 40.93 -1.72 -16.53
CA ILE A 715 40.58 -0.32 -16.24
C ILE A 715 40.24 -0.15 -14.76
N ILE A 716 39.31 -0.95 -14.20
CA ILE A 716 38.89 -0.83 -12.79
C ILE A 716 40.05 -1.05 -11.81
N GLU A 717 40.93 -2.04 -12.06
CA GLU A 717 42.12 -2.27 -11.25
C GLU A 717 43.13 -1.13 -11.36
N PHE A 718 43.31 -0.54 -12.55
CA PHE A 718 44.10 0.68 -12.69
C PHE A 718 43.52 1.83 -11.88
N LEU A 719 42.19 2.02 -11.90
CA LEU A 719 41.54 3.08 -11.13
C LEU A 719 41.68 2.86 -9.62
N GLU A 720 41.55 1.62 -9.13
CA GLU A 720 41.79 1.28 -7.72
C GLU A 720 43.26 1.50 -7.31
N ALA A 721 44.22 1.14 -8.16
CA ALA A 721 45.65 1.27 -7.88
C ALA A 721 46.19 2.71 -8.04
N ALA A 722 45.64 3.51 -8.96
CA ALA A 722 46.00 4.91 -9.16
C ALA A 722 45.26 5.86 -8.21
N TYR A 723 44.05 5.49 -7.77
CA TYR A 723 43.18 6.30 -6.91
C TYR A 723 42.70 5.50 -5.68
N PRO A 724 43.61 4.94 -4.84
CA PRO A 724 43.23 4.13 -3.68
C PRO A 724 42.58 4.95 -2.55
N ASN A 725 42.87 6.25 -2.49
CA ASN A 725 42.40 7.18 -1.46
C ASN A 725 41.44 8.25 -2.00
N GLN A 726 40.93 8.10 -3.23
CA GLN A 726 40.03 9.05 -3.88
C GLN A 726 38.74 8.33 -4.34
N GLY A 727 37.59 8.95 -4.07
CA GLY A 727 36.29 8.29 -4.18
C GLY A 727 36.17 7.10 -3.23
N VAL A 728 35.34 6.13 -3.57
CA VAL A 728 35.10 4.92 -2.77
C VAL A 728 36.06 3.79 -3.20
N PRO A 729 36.55 2.92 -2.30
CA PRO A 729 37.27 1.70 -2.67
C PRO A 729 36.37 0.77 -3.50
N LEU A 730 36.89 0.27 -4.63
CA LEU A 730 36.18 -0.68 -5.49
C LEU A 730 36.48 -2.13 -5.10
N LEU A 731 37.46 -2.35 -4.21
CA LEU A 731 37.75 -3.62 -3.58
C LEU A 731 37.64 -3.50 -2.04
N PRO A 732 37.13 -4.54 -1.35
CA PRO A 732 37.18 -4.61 0.11
C PRO A 732 38.58 -4.39 0.69
N SER A 733 38.63 -3.92 1.94
CA SER A 733 39.87 -3.73 2.71
C SER A 733 40.48 -5.07 3.15
N GLU A 734 39.63 -6.01 3.55
CA GLU A 734 39.99 -7.34 4.07
C GLU A 734 40.46 -8.29 2.94
N PRO A 735 41.57 -9.03 3.12
CA PRO A 735 42.13 -9.94 2.11
C PRO A 735 41.20 -10.99 1.49
N VAL A 736 40.37 -11.69 2.27
CA VAL A 736 39.47 -12.75 1.76
C VAL A 736 38.31 -12.15 0.97
N ALA A 737 37.68 -11.10 1.48
CA ALA A 737 36.66 -10.31 0.80
C ALA A 737 37.20 -9.74 -0.52
N ARG A 738 38.43 -9.21 -0.51
CA ARG A 738 39.11 -8.75 -1.74
C ARG A 738 39.36 -9.87 -2.73
N ALA A 739 39.81 -11.04 -2.27
CA ALA A 739 40.02 -12.21 -3.13
C ALA A 739 38.70 -12.71 -3.74
N LYS A 740 37.61 -12.73 -2.96
CA LYS A 740 36.29 -13.17 -3.41
C LYS A 740 35.59 -12.16 -4.33
N ALA A 741 35.74 -10.86 -4.08
CA ALA A 741 35.25 -9.84 -5.01
C ALA A 741 35.92 -9.95 -6.39
N LYS A 742 37.22 -10.30 -6.42
CA LYS A 742 37.93 -10.63 -7.67
C LYS A 742 37.48 -11.96 -8.28
N GLU A 743 37.29 -13.02 -7.49
CA GLU A 743 36.80 -14.32 -7.96
C GLU A 743 35.46 -14.19 -8.72
N VAL A 744 34.51 -13.44 -8.16
CA VAL A 744 33.20 -13.20 -8.80
C VAL A 744 33.35 -12.41 -10.11
N ALA A 745 34.19 -11.36 -10.12
CA ALA A 745 34.45 -10.57 -11.32
C ALA A 745 35.14 -11.38 -12.43
N GLU A 746 36.15 -12.19 -12.08
CA GLU A 746 36.84 -13.08 -13.02
C GLU A 746 35.91 -14.18 -13.55
N ILE A 747 35.04 -14.77 -12.72
CA ILE A 747 34.03 -15.74 -13.20
C ILE A 747 33.14 -15.11 -14.27
N VAL A 748 32.61 -13.90 -14.01
CA VAL A 748 31.75 -13.15 -14.96
C VAL A 748 32.48 -12.79 -16.27
N LEU A 749 33.78 -12.48 -16.19
CA LEU A 749 34.59 -12.02 -17.32
C LEU A 749 35.34 -13.14 -18.05
N SER A 750 35.41 -14.34 -17.47
CA SER A 750 36.10 -15.48 -18.06
C SER A 750 35.38 -15.97 -19.32
N ARG A 751 35.89 -15.54 -20.49
CA ARG A 751 35.38 -15.90 -21.83
C ARG A 751 35.44 -17.41 -22.16
N THR A 752 35.92 -18.23 -21.22
CA THR A 752 35.96 -19.70 -21.24
C THR A 752 34.80 -20.36 -20.48
N LEU A 753 34.11 -19.62 -19.61
CA LEU A 753 32.85 -20.05 -18.99
C LEU A 753 31.65 -19.54 -19.82
N PRO A 754 30.47 -20.17 -19.70
CA PRO A 754 29.34 -19.96 -20.61
C PRO A 754 28.61 -18.61 -20.49
N PHE A 755 29.29 -17.56 -20.03
CA PHE A 755 28.77 -16.20 -19.86
C PHE A 755 29.10 -15.24 -21.01
N GLN A 756 30.31 -15.32 -21.60
CA GLN A 756 30.78 -14.37 -22.62
C GLN A 756 31.62 -15.03 -23.72
N SER A 757 31.00 -15.89 -24.53
CA SER A 757 31.50 -16.15 -25.90
C SER A 757 30.99 -15.03 -26.81
N MET A 758 31.75 -13.93 -26.94
CA MET A 758 31.37 -12.85 -27.88
C MET A 758 31.32 -13.36 -29.33
N THR A 759 32.12 -14.40 -29.65
CA THR A 759 32.04 -15.22 -30.88
C THR A 759 30.71 -15.97 -31.10
N ARG A 760 29.72 -15.83 -30.20
CA ARG A 760 28.31 -16.23 -30.40
C ARG A 760 27.32 -15.06 -30.28
N VAL A 761 27.79 -13.88 -29.87
CA VAL A 761 27.03 -12.62 -29.86
C VAL A 761 27.22 -11.88 -31.19
N ASP A 762 28.37 -12.06 -31.86
CA ASP A 762 28.59 -11.64 -33.25
C ASP A 762 27.55 -12.26 -34.21
N CYS A 763 26.91 -13.40 -33.84
CA CYS A 763 25.78 -13.98 -34.56
C CYS A 763 24.50 -13.14 -34.42
N MET A 764 24.28 -12.45 -33.30
CA MET A 764 22.99 -11.81 -32.97
C MET A 764 22.67 -10.58 -33.83
N ASP A 765 23.67 -9.92 -34.40
CA ASP A 765 23.48 -8.87 -35.41
C ASP A 765 23.19 -9.45 -36.82
N THR A 766 23.17 -10.78 -36.97
CA THR A 766 22.87 -11.50 -38.22
C THR A 766 21.79 -12.59 -38.11
N ILE A 767 21.20 -12.84 -36.93
CA ILE A 767 20.13 -13.84 -36.76
C ILE A 767 18.96 -13.49 -37.70
N ASP A 768 18.67 -14.41 -38.62
CA ASP A 768 17.38 -14.47 -39.29
C ASP A 768 16.45 -15.34 -38.42
N GLU A 769 15.29 -14.82 -38.03
CA GLU A 769 14.35 -15.56 -37.18
C GLU A 769 13.74 -16.77 -37.92
N ASP A 770 13.79 -16.78 -39.25
CA ASP A 770 13.36 -17.92 -40.09
C ASP A 770 14.48 -18.96 -40.34
N ASP A 771 15.73 -18.73 -39.91
CA ASP A 771 16.84 -19.70 -40.08
C ASP A 771 17.02 -20.66 -38.88
N ALA A 772 17.06 -21.96 -39.17
CA ALA A 772 17.10 -23.01 -38.16
C ALA A 772 18.47 -23.15 -37.44
N ASP A 773 19.58 -22.85 -38.11
CA ASP A 773 20.92 -22.95 -37.50
C ASP A 773 21.12 -21.78 -36.50
N ASP A 774 20.57 -20.60 -36.81
CA ASP A 774 20.58 -19.45 -35.89
C ASP A 774 19.64 -19.64 -34.70
N GLN A 775 18.47 -20.26 -34.88
CA GLN A 775 17.61 -20.67 -33.76
C GLN A 775 18.33 -21.68 -32.84
N GLU A 776 19.02 -22.70 -33.37
CA GLU A 776 19.79 -23.63 -32.53
C GLU A 776 20.95 -22.92 -31.79
N ASN A 777 21.63 -21.97 -32.44
CA ASN A 777 22.67 -21.16 -31.81
C ASN A 777 22.14 -20.28 -30.67
N LEU A 778 20.96 -19.68 -30.81
CA LEU A 778 20.31 -18.89 -29.76
C LEU A 778 19.87 -19.76 -28.57
N VAL A 779 19.25 -20.92 -28.84
CA VAL A 779 18.88 -21.90 -27.79
C VAL A 779 20.12 -22.41 -27.05
N PHE A 780 21.22 -22.68 -27.77
CA PHE A 780 22.50 -23.02 -27.16
C PHE A 780 23.03 -21.90 -26.27
N ALA A 781 22.98 -20.64 -26.72
CA ALA A 781 23.43 -19.48 -25.94
C ALA A 781 22.63 -19.29 -24.65
N ILE A 782 21.30 -19.32 -24.72
CA ILE A 782 20.39 -19.19 -23.55
C ILE A 782 20.68 -20.29 -22.51
N LYS A 783 20.77 -21.55 -22.97
CA LYS A 783 21.09 -22.69 -22.10
C LYS A 783 22.43 -22.52 -21.38
N ASN A 784 23.43 -21.99 -22.08
CA ASN A 784 24.76 -21.76 -21.55
C ASN A 784 24.75 -20.64 -20.50
N VAL A 785 24.12 -19.50 -20.77
CA VAL A 785 24.01 -18.40 -19.78
C VAL A 785 23.25 -18.85 -18.53
N LYS A 786 22.17 -19.65 -18.66
CA LYS A 786 21.46 -20.23 -17.50
C LYS A 786 22.34 -21.17 -16.66
N VAL A 787 23.16 -22.02 -17.27
CA VAL A 787 24.13 -22.87 -16.56
C VAL A 787 25.18 -22.02 -15.84
N GLY A 788 25.62 -20.91 -16.46
CA GLY A 788 26.46 -19.92 -15.81
C GLY A 788 25.80 -19.32 -14.56
N LEU A 789 24.61 -18.73 -14.70
CA LEU A 789 23.90 -18.06 -13.61
C LEU A 789 23.65 -19.00 -12.41
N ALA A 790 23.26 -20.25 -12.66
CA ALA A 790 23.15 -21.26 -11.61
C ALA A 790 24.47 -21.49 -10.86
N LYS A 791 25.61 -21.43 -11.56
CA LYS A 791 26.93 -21.53 -10.92
C LYS A 791 27.29 -20.28 -10.10
N LEU A 792 26.97 -19.06 -10.57
CA LEU A 792 27.18 -17.84 -9.79
C LEU A 792 26.29 -17.80 -8.53
N GLU A 793 25.00 -18.14 -8.64
CA GLU A 793 24.08 -18.31 -7.52
C GLU A 793 24.69 -19.25 -6.45
N SER A 794 25.18 -20.43 -6.86
CA SER A 794 25.85 -21.39 -5.96
C SER A 794 27.17 -20.90 -5.36
N THR A 795 27.86 -19.95 -6.00
CA THR A 795 29.12 -19.37 -5.51
C THR A 795 28.88 -18.23 -4.54
N LEU A 796 27.81 -17.44 -4.72
CA LEU A 796 27.45 -16.35 -3.82
C LEU A 796 26.68 -16.82 -2.59
N LEU A 797 25.84 -17.85 -2.70
CA LEU A 797 24.98 -18.35 -1.61
C LEU A 797 25.70 -18.45 -0.24
N PRO A 798 26.93 -19.01 -0.12
CA PRO A 798 27.65 -19.08 1.16
C PRO A 798 27.96 -17.73 1.83
N PHE A 799 28.05 -16.63 1.05
CA PHE A 799 28.28 -15.28 1.58
C PHE A 799 26.98 -14.58 2.01
N HIS A 800 25.82 -15.12 1.65
CA HIS A 800 24.52 -14.62 2.09
C HIS A 800 23.84 -15.54 3.12
N THR A 801 24.25 -16.81 3.24
CA THR A 801 23.87 -17.71 4.33
C THR A 801 24.86 -17.59 5.50
N LEU A 802 24.47 -16.88 6.57
CA LEU A 802 25.21 -16.90 7.83
C LEU A 802 25.21 -18.32 8.42
N SER A 803 26.38 -18.81 8.87
CA SER A 803 26.44 -19.96 9.76
C SER A 803 25.87 -19.61 11.15
N GLU A 804 25.52 -20.61 11.94
CA GLU A 804 24.92 -20.37 13.27
C GLU A 804 25.93 -19.68 14.21
N GLU A 805 27.20 -20.12 14.20
CA GLU A 805 28.33 -19.45 14.88
C GLU A 805 28.59 -18.00 14.41
N ALA A 806 28.09 -17.61 13.23
CA ALA A 806 28.17 -16.24 12.71
C ALA A 806 26.91 -15.41 13.03
N ARG A 807 25.79 -16.04 13.41
CA ARG A 807 24.55 -15.36 13.86
C ARG A 807 24.62 -14.90 15.31
N GLU A 808 25.40 -15.58 16.15
CA GLU A 808 25.52 -15.27 17.59
C GLU A 808 26.51 -14.13 17.90
N LYS A 809 27.34 -13.72 16.92
CA LYS A 809 28.32 -12.65 17.12
C LYS A 809 27.67 -11.26 17.01
N PRO A 810 28.09 -10.28 17.84
CA PRO A 810 27.71 -8.89 17.65
C PRO A 810 28.08 -8.39 16.24
N ALA A 811 27.28 -7.48 15.67
CA ALA A 811 27.50 -6.94 14.31
C ALA A 811 28.83 -6.15 14.13
N ALA A 812 29.58 -5.91 15.21
CA ALA A 812 30.95 -5.37 15.18
C ALA A 812 32.05 -6.44 15.08
N GLU A 813 31.69 -7.72 15.27
CA GLU A 813 32.59 -8.90 15.29
C GLU A 813 32.23 -9.94 14.20
N THR A 814 31.13 -9.75 13.48
CA THR A 814 30.78 -10.53 12.28
C THR A 814 31.78 -10.27 11.16
N ASP A 815 32.22 -11.34 10.49
CA ASP A 815 33.16 -11.25 9.37
C ASP A 815 32.57 -10.44 8.20
N SER A 816 33.30 -9.40 7.78
CA SER A 816 32.90 -8.49 6.69
C SER A 816 32.65 -9.17 5.33
N THR A 817 33.00 -10.45 5.18
CA THR A 817 32.67 -11.27 4.00
C THR A 817 31.23 -11.80 3.96
N ILE A 818 30.53 -11.93 5.10
CA ILE A 818 29.28 -12.72 5.22
C ILE A 818 28.07 -11.85 5.64
N GLY A 819 26.89 -12.16 5.12
CA GLY A 819 25.60 -11.58 5.53
C GLY A 819 25.13 -10.37 4.70
N GLY A 820 25.81 -10.07 3.59
CA GLY A 820 25.63 -8.84 2.82
C GLY A 820 24.32 -8.68 2.03
N PRO A 821 23.97 -7.43 1.65
CA PRO A 821 23.03 -7.14 0.57
C PRO A 821 23.73 -7.06 -0.81
N TYR A 822 25.04 -6.84 -0.85
CA TYR A 822 25.92 -6.83 -2.03
C TYR A 822 26.57 -8.21 -2.24
N ALA A 823 27.12 -8.46 -3.44
CA ALA A 823 27.71 -9.74 -3.84
C ALA A 823 28.79 -10.26 -2.88
N ILE A 824 29.57 -9.36 -2.27
CA ILE A 824 30.51 -9.68 -1.19
C ILE A 824 30.44 -8.57 -0.13
N GLY A 825 29.98 -8.93 1.07
CA GLY A 825 30.02 -8.06 2.24
C GLY A 825 28.92 -7.00 2.35
N THR A 826 29.01 -6.18 3.40
CA THR A 826 27.94 -5.29 3.88
C THR A 826 28.14 -3.80 3.57
N HIS A 827 29.36 -3.36 3.28
CA HIS A 827 29.76 -1.95 3.39
C HIS A 827 29.55 -1.08 2.13
N GLY A 828 29.09 -1.65 1.01
CA GLY A 828 28.86 -0.95 -0.26
C GLY A 828 29.07 -1.86 -1.47
N PRO A 829 28.68 -1.44 -2.69
CA PRO A 829 28.95 -2.22 -3.89
C PRO A 829 30.45 -2.27 -4.20
N THR A 830 30.88 -3.38 -4.79
CA THR A 830 32.29 -3.66 -5.13
C THR A 830 32.44 -3.93 -6.63
N LEU A 831 33.69 -4.16 -7.08
CA LEU A 831 34.00 -4.71 -8.40
C LEU A 831 33.13 -5.93 -8.77
N ALA A 832 32.78 -6.79 -7.81
CA ALA A 832 31.94 -7.96 -8.06
C ALA A 832 30.55 -7.54 -8.55
N ASP A 833 29.93 -6.61 -7.84
CA ASP A 833 28.60 -6.04 -8.14
C ASP A 833 28.60 -5.31 -9.48
N ILE A 834 29.62 -4.49 -9.74
CA ILE A 834 29.83 -3.77 -11.01
C ILE A 834 29.86 -4.77 -12.19
N CYS A 835 30.59 -5.88 -12.06
CA CYS A 835 30.65 -6.92 -13.08
C CYS A 835 29.34 -7.72 -13.20
N LEU A 836 28.73 -8.10 -12.08
CA LEU A 836 27.57 -8.99 -12.00
C LEU A 836 26.29 -8.33 -12.52
N VAL A 837 25.94 -7.14 -12.02
CA VAL A 837 24.68 -6.46 -12.37
C VAL A 837 24.62 -6.14 -13.86
N THR A 838 25.76 -5.76 -14.43
CA THR A 838 25.90 -5.49 -15.87
C THR A 838 25.83 -6.77 -16.72
N GLN A 839 26.17 -7.96 -16.18
CA GLN A 839 25.93 -9.26 -16.83
C GLN A 839 24.46 -9.69 -16.73
N LEU A 840 23.79 -9.40 -15.60
CA LEU A 840 22.36 -9.67 -15.39
C LEU A 840 21.46 -8.79 -16.29
N PHE A 841 21.94 -7.64 -16.75
CA PHE A 841 21.29 -6.89 -17.82
C PHE A 841 21.29 -7.65 -19.16
N ASP A 842 22.45 -8.18 -19.58
CA ASP A 842 22.54 -8.95 -20.83
C ASP A 842 21.77 -10.28 -20.76
N ALA A 843 21.68 -10.93 -19.60
CA ALA A 843 20.83 -12.12 -19.42
C ALA A 843 19.33 -11.83 -19.68
N ARG A 844 18.80 -10.70 -19.19
CA ARG A 844 17.40 -10.29 -19.45
C ARG A 844 17.14 -10.03 -20.94
N ARG A 845 18.14 -9.53 -21.68
CA ARG A 845 18.04 -9.34 -23.14
C ARG A 845 17.93 -10.65 -23.93
N LEU A 846 18.30 -11.78 -23.31
CA LEU A 846 18.13 -13.14 -23.85
C LEU A 846 16.86 -13.83 -23.34
N GLY A 847 15.91 -13.09 -22.75
CA GLY A 847 14.65 -13.64 -22.23
C GLY A 847 14.81 -14.51 -20.97
N ILE A 848 15.97 -14.47 -20.31
CA ILE A 848 16.23 -15.26 -19.11
C ILE A 848 15.62 -14.56 -17.90
N ASP A 849 14.67 -15.23 -17.25
CA ASP A 849 14.15 -14.79 -15.97
C ASP A 849 15.22 -14.97 -14.87
N ILE A 850 15.46 -13.89 -14.12
CA ILE A 850 16.40 -13.84 -13.00
C ILE A 850 15.73 -14.30 -11.70
N SER A 851 14.40 -14.44 -11.66
CA SER A 851 13.69 -14.97 -10.48
C SER A 851 14.09 -16.41 -10.14
N GLU A 852 14.60 -17.16 -11.12
CA GLU A 852 15.24 -18.47 -10.95
C GLU A 852 16.52 -18.44 -10.07
N TYR A 853 17.07 -17.25 -9.80
CA TYR A 853 18.34 -17.06 -9.08
C TYR A 853 18.18 -16.04 -7.93
N PRO A 854 17.66 -16.45 -6.76
CA PRO A 854 17.25 -15.53 -5.69
C PRO A 854 18.37 -14.63 -5.14
N THR A 855 19.59 -15.16 -5.03
CA THR A 855 20.76 -14.39 -4.57
C THR A 855 21.19 -13.37 -5.61
N LEU A 856 21.27 -13.77 -6.89
CA LEU A 856 21.58 -12.85 -7.99
C LEU A 856 20.51 -11.76 -8.15
N LYS A 857 19.24 -12.11 -7.97
CA LYS A 857 18.11 -11.17 -7.95
C LYS A 857 18.29 -10.12 -6.84
N LYS A 858 18.52 -10.55 -5.59
CA LYS A 858 18.72 -9.66 -4.44
C LYS A 858 19.82 -8.64 -4.70
N VAL A 859 20.98 -9.09 -5.19
CA VAL A 859 22.12 -8.20 -5.48
C VAL A 859 21.79 -7.22 -6.62
N ASN A 860 21.08 -7.67 -7.68
CA ASN A 860 20.62 -6.77 -8.73
C ASN A 860 19.67 -5.68 -8.20
N GLU A 861 18.71 -6.03 -7.33
CA GLU A 861 17.74 -5.09 -6.77
C GLU A 861 18.45 -4.04 -5.90
N VAL A 862 19.27 -4.48 -4.94
CA VAL A 862 20.07 -3.59 -4.06
C VAL A 862 20.99 -2.65 -4.87
N CYS A 863 21.61 -3.14 -5.95
CA CYS A 863 22.48 -2.32 -6.77
C CYS A 863 21.72 -1.38 -7.71
N ALA A 864 20.51 -1.73 -8.15
CA ALA A 864 19.68 -0.86 -9.00
C ALA A 864 19.28 0.44 -8.26
N ASP A 865 18.98 0.33 -6.97
CA ASP A 865 18.69 1.47 -6.09
C ASP A 865 19.95 2.29 -5.72
N HIS A 866 21.15 1.76 -6.00
CA HIS A 866 22.41 2.42 -5.64
C HIS A 866 22.88 3.42 -6.70
N ILE A 867 23.16 4.66 -6.26
CA ILE A 867 23.38 5.84 -7.12
C ILE A 867 24.39 5.63 -8.27
N TRP A 868 25.47 4.87 -8.06
CA TRP A 868 26.48 4.61 -9.11
C TRP A 868 25.94 3.86 -10.33
N PHE A 869 24.93 2.99 -10.14
CA PHE A 869 24.34 2.23 -11.24
C PHE A 869 23.29 3.09 -11.95
N GLY A 870 22.44 3.79 -11.19
CA GLY A 870 21.38 4.68 -11.68
C GLY A 870 21.90 5.83 -12.56
N THR A 871 22.93 6.56 -12.13
CA THR A 871 23.53 7.64 -12.96
C THR A 871 24.32 7.12 -14.16
N ALA A 872 24.65 5.82 -14.17
CA ALA A 872 25.36 5.16 -15.25
C ALA A 872 24.44 4.47 -16.28
N VAL A 873 23.11 4.46 -16.09
CA VAL A 873 22.16 3.93 -17.08
C VAL A 873 22.27 4.69 -18.42
N PHE A 874 21.75 4.09 -19.51
CA PHE A 874 21.62 4.77 -20.81
C PHE A 874 20.39 5.69 -20.79
N PRO A 875 20.42 6.91 -21.37
CA PRO A 875 19.30 7.85 -21.29
C PRO A 875 17.96 7.32 -21.83
N ASP A 876 18.02 6.47 -22.86
CA ASP A 876 16.85 5.92 -23.55
C ASP A 876 16.43 4.56 -22.92
N TYR A 877 15.89 4.64 -21.69
CA TYR A 877 15.41 3.49 -20.90
C TYR A 877 13.88 3.52 -20.66
N CYS A 878 13.14 4.18 -21.57
CA CYS A 878 11.68 4.16 -21.67
C CYS A 878 11.25 3.41 -22.94
#